data_AF-A0A1X0T337-F1
#
_entry.id   AF-A0A1X0T337-F1
#
_cell.length_a   1.000
_cell.length_b   1.000
_cell.length_c   1.000
_cell.angle_alpha   90.00
_cell.angle_beta   90.00
_cell.angle_gamma   90.00
#
_symmetry.space_group_name_H-M   'P 1'
#
loop_
_entity.id
_entity.type
_entity.pdbx_description
1 polymer ?
#
loop_
_entity_poly.entity_id
_entity_poly.type
_entity_poly.pdbx_seq_one_letter_code
_entity_poly.pdbx_strand_id
1 'polypeptide(L)'
;MPQAPATRGLERPQGPAGAGRWASLLRRFFARGRWSRGRGGTGAPGSPDGIGGFDDDRADGWPGEASRLEAVGAWLGRQVAIEAARRSGFHVLPVALISGAAAVFALDWRPDISATILAAAVIGALALRAVAHPMLQAMLLGVAGILAGALLSLADGGATRTTIISGTATTRIAGTIFQASRDEKGRMRYLVAVTGTVRPVLSRPPERVRILVSADHAARAPGDAYYGLVRLGPPSGPAAPGSHDFAYQPFFDGVGGLGFALGAPDAEPAEGLLPPPPPGFVDGLAIRLERIRGTMTRRITEAAGGGEAGAIAAALVTGERTGIPDDAETWLRGVGLAHVLSISGLHLAIVAGSALLLLRSGLALVPALALNYPVKKIAAVVALLVAALYLLLSGGNVATQRAFVMLAVMLAAVIADRPALTLRNVSIAALVVVVAAPHSVTTASFQMSFAATLSLVAGYGAIMRRRGGAKAPPAGQPLAWRLLAGAGATILGIVVSSLVAGAATAPFAAYHFHRVAPFGLVANVLTLPIFTMVVMPLGLVGSLLMPFGLDGWCFRLMGLSLDLVLWVSEWLFRILPDRGTGPISGTGVVFLTAALFAASFFASKLRYIAVPLAIAGLLTIRDTSDPPQLVVYEDGRTIAAFAGDGAIAYLARRPKRFVTDQWERSFGVSPAAVAASPAAVAPHVPPAYSPAALPTPPAEPLSPTAAASPAMAHVPLQNLASDALPPAVAMPPGSVEATSSAPAPSSQAVDGGFPTGEPTSPAAAPTPQMADATSKAAVATPRASAPVAVAGSTSSRALPDRSALPCDADFCRFTTRDGLRIVWTSDYKRTGEACDGGDVAIVARAIRLEHCRSGALLVTLRTLRATGSLALYRDPATGRPILQRSIAADPPPWNRHRLAPWPEYWRKPAADEQDSAPILQRPGSRAEPPAPSMVPPTGSAAEALPGQAPQ
;
A
#
# COMPACT_ATOMS: atom_id res chain seq x y z
N MET A 1 -12.46 -50.39 -45.87
CA MET A 1 -11.51 -51.05 -46.80
C MET A 1 -10.16 -50.36 -46.74
N PRO A 2 -9.03 -51.05 -47.02
CA PRO A 2 -7.77 -50.73 -46.32
C PRO A 2 -6.51 -50.63 -47.20
N GLN A 3 -5.44 -50.08 -46.62
CA GLN A 3 -4.17 -50.84 -46.58
C GLN A 3 -3.64 -50.90 -45.13
N ALA A 4 -3.85 -52.07 -44.55
CA ALA A 4 -3.17 -52.63 -43.39
C ALA A 4 -2.56 -53.98 -43.90
N PRO A 5 -2.01 -54.90 -43.09
CA PRO A 5 -1.80 -54.89 -41.63
C PRO A 5 -0.40 -55.46 -41.21
N ALA A 6 -0.29 -55.82 -39.92
CA ALA A 6 0.43 -57.00 -39.42
C ALA A 6 1.99 -56.97 -39.37
N THR A 7 2.67 -57.70 -38.46
CA THR A 7 2.18 -58.61 -37.39
C THR A 7 2.99 -58.52 -36.09
N ARG A 8 2.41 -59.06 -35.01
CA ARG A 8 2.97 -59.19 -33.66
C ARG A 8 4.27 -60.02 -33.61
N GLY A 9 5.18 -59.67 -32.71
CA GLY A 9 6.29 -60.48 -32.23
C GLY A 9 6.69 -60.02 -30.83
N LEU A 10 6.42 -60.84 -29.81
CA LEU A 10 6.61 -60.53 -28.39
C LEU A 10 8.09 -60.36 -28.03
N GLU A 11 8.46 -59.29 -27.30
CA GLU A 11 8.99 -59.38 -25.92
C GLU A 11 9.31 -58.00 -25.28
N ARG A 12 9.50 -58.00 -23.96
CA ARG A 12 9.86 -56.88 -23.06
C ARG A 12 10.51 -57.51 -21.80
N PRO A 13 11.35 -56.82 -20.99
CA PRO A 13 11.29 -55.38 -20.70
C PRO A 13 12.65 -54.64 -20.54
N GLN A 14 12.58 -53.33 -20.21
CA GLN A 14 13.68 -52.45 -19.75
C GLN A 14 14.75 -52.09 -20.83
N GLY A 15 15.43 -50.93 -20.85
CA GLY A 15 15.37 -49.69 -20.06
C GLY A 15 15.96 -48.50 -20.87
N PRO A 16 15.90 -47.23 -20.38
CA PRO A 16 15.99 -46.05 -21.26
C PRO A 16 17.41 -45.51 -21.55
N ALA A 17 17.78 -45.43 -22.83
CA ALA A 17 18.98 -44.73 -23.31
C ALA A 17 18.64 -43.34 -23.89
N GLY A 18 18.71 -42.28 -23.09
CA GLY A 18 18.30 -40.93 -23.54
C GLY A 18 18.95 -39.69 -22.90
N ALA A 19 19.79 -39.83 -21.86
CA ALA A 19 20.27 -38.68 -21.06
C ALA A 19 21.75 -38.25 -21.31
N GLY A 20 22.52 -39.00 -22.12
CA GLY A 20 23.99 -38.88 -22.13
C GLY A 20 24.61 -37.65 -22.81
N ARG A 21 23.91 -36.98 -23.74
CA ARG A 21 24.52 -35.94 -24.60
C ARG A 21 24.64 -34.55 -23.98
N TRP A 22 23.79 -34.16 -23.03
CA TRP A 22 23.85 -32.83 -22.40
C TRP A 22 24.88 -32.77 -21.26
N ALA A 23 25.04 -33.85 -20.50
CA ALA A 23 26.00 -33.91 -19.39
C ALA A 23 27.47 -33.79 -19.83
N SER A 24 27.81 -34.26 -21.04
CA SER A 24 29.18 -34.22 -21.57
C SER A 24 29.59 -32.82 -22.08
N LEU A 25 28.65 -32.03 -22.59
CA LEU A 25 28.88 -30.62 -22.97
C LEU A 25 29.17 -29.75 -21.73
N LEU A 26 28.35 -29.89 -20.67
CA LEU A 26 28.56 -29.15 -19.41
C LEU A 26 29.91 -29.50 -18.76
N ARG A 27 30.30 -30.79 -18.72
CA ARG A 27 31.62 -31.20 -18.20
C ARG A 27 32.79 -30.62 -19.02
N ARG A 28 32.65 -30.45 -20.34
CA ARG A 28 33.69 -29.83 -21.19
C ARG A 28 33.85 -28.33 -20.93
N PHE A 29 32.80 -27.62 -20.52
CA PHE A 29 32.87 -26.19 -20.20
C PHE A 29 33.63 -25.92 -18.89
N PHE A 30 33.42 -26.75 -17.86
CA PHE A 30 34.13 -26.62 -16.57
C PHE A 30 35.57 -27.17 -16.56
N ALA A 31 35.99 -27.95 -17.56
CA ALA A 31 37.30 -28.62 -17.56
C ALA A 31 38.49 -27.75 -18.02
N ARG A 32 38.26 -26.63 -18.74
CA ARG A 32 39.33 -25.73 -19.24
C ARG A 32 39.68 -24.64 -18.22
N GLY A 33 40.22 -25.09 -17.08
CA GLY A 33 40.62 -24.24 -15.95
C GLY A 33 41.85 -24.78 -15.21
N ARG A 34 42.95 -25.07 -15.91
CA ARG A 34 44.25 -25.44 -15.31
C ARG A 34 45.39 -24.65 -15.94
N TRP A 35 46.26 -24.10 -15.10
CA TRP A 35 47.34 -23.19 -15.49
C TRP A 35 48.56 -23.92 -16.04
N SER A 36 49.37 -23.21 -16.85
CA SER A 36 50.74 -23.58 -17.17
C SER A 36 51.67 -23.31 -15.98
N ARG A 37 52.60 -24.25 -15.70
CA ARG A 37 53.70 -24.02 -14.77
C ARG A 37 54.87 -23.34 -15.49
N GLY A 38 55.21 -22.12 -15.09
CA GLY A 38 56.52 -21.53 -15.36
C GLY A 38 57.58 -22.06 -14.38
N ARG A 39 58.86 -22.04 -14.76
CA ARG A 39 60.00 -22.42 -13.89
C ARG A 39 60.81 -21.19 -13.50
N GLY A 40 61.32 -21.19 -12.27
CA GLY A 40 62.64 -20.65 -11.90
C GLY A 40 62.73 -19.14 -11.65
N GLY A 41 63.39 -18.77 -10.55
CA GLY A 41 63.73 -17.40 -10.18
C GLY A 41 64.02 -17.29 -8.68
N THR A 42 65.30 -17.13 -8.31
CA THR A 42 65.77 -17.06 -6.92
C THR A 42 66.35 -15.68 -6.62
N GLY A 43 66.01 -15.05 -5.48
CA GLY A 43 66.74 -13.87 -5.00
C GLY A 43 66.07 -13.05 -3.88
N ALA A 44 66.69 -13.08 -2.69
CA ALA A 44 66.71 -12.11 -1.59
C ALA A 44 65.38 -11.56 -0.96
N PRO A 45 65.35 -11.30 0.37
CA PRO A 45 64.21 -10.67 1.06
C PRO A 45 64.41 -9.17 1.36
N GLY A 46 63.31 -8.42 1.50
CA GLY A 46 63.33 -7.12 2.22
C GLY A 46 62.36 -6.03 1.71
N SER A 47 61.12 -6.01 2.20
CA SER A 47 60.28 -4.78 2.33
C SER A 47 59.02 -5.06 3.16
N PRO A 48 58.69 -4.27 4.20
CA PRO A 48 57.52 -4.48 5.05
C PRO A 48 56.29 -3.68 4.62
N ASP A 49 55.84 -3.82 3.36
CA ASP A 49 54.55 -3.25 2.93
C ASP A 49 53.87 -4.13 1.87
N GLY A 50 52.82 -4.85 2.29
CA GLY A 50 52.15 -5.84 1.43
C GLY A 50 50.96 -6.51 2.12
N ILE A 51 49.74 -6.08 1.77
CA ILE A 51 48.51 -6.73 2.23
C ILE A 51 48.41 -8.11 1.56
N GLY A 52 48.56 -9.16 2.36
CA GLY A 52 48.73 -10.54 1.89
C GLY A 52 47.67 -11.04 0.91
N GLY A 53 48.13 -11.75 -0.11
CA GLY A 53 47.27 -12.41 -1.10
C GLY A 53 46.45 -13.56 -0.50
N PHE A 54 45.32 -13.88 -1.14
CA PHE A 54 44.41 -14.93 -0.69
C PHE A 54 44.79 -16.28 -1.33
N ASP A 55 45.91 -16.86 -0.92
CA ASP A 55 46.40 -18.18 -1.35
C ASP A 55 47.23 -18.83 -0.22
N ASP A 56 46.55 -19.51 0.73
CA ASP A 56 47.20 -20.35 1.74
C ASP A 56 46.33 -21.56 2.15
N ASP A 57 45.67 -22.18 1.16
CA ASP A 57 44.89 -23.43 1.33
C ASP A 57 45.81 -24.68 1.35
N ARG A 58 46.87 -24.68 2.19
CA ARG A 58 47.81 -25.82 2.36
C ARG A 58 48.32 -26.05 3.79
N ALA A 59 47.43 -25.96 4.78
CA ALA A 59 47.73 -26.33 6.17
C ALA A 59 46.70 -27.28 6.82
N ASP A 60 45.91 -28.02 6.03
CA ASP A 60 44.93 -29.01 6.52
C ASP A 60 45.58 -30.32 7.04
N GLY A 61 46.39 -30.19 8.09
CA GLY A 61 46.70 -31.30 8.99
C GLY A 61 45.51 -31.51 9.94
N TRP A 62 44.79 -32.63 9.80
CA TRP A 62 43.57 -32.90 10.57
C TRP A 62 43.89 -33.04 12.08
N PRO A 63 43.43 -32.12 12.96
CA PRO A 63 43.72 -32.23 14.39
C PRO A 63 42.96 -33.40 15.02
N GLY A 64 43.66 -34.19 15.84
CA GLY A 64 43.03 -35.24 16.65
C GLY A 64 42.19 -34.63 17.78
N GLU A 65 40.98 -35.17 17.96
CA GLU A 65 40.08 -35.11 19.14
C GLU A 65 39.79 -33.77 19.86
N ALA A 66 40.33 -32.63 19.41
CA ALA A 66 39.79 -31.32 19.77
C ALA A 66 38.28 -31.30 19.45
N SER A 67 37.45 -30.89 20.42
CA SER A 67 36.01 -31.11 20.27
C SER A 67 35.48 -30.36 19.05
N ARG A 68 34.47 -30.95 18.37
CA ARG A 68 33.84 -30.30 17.21
C ARG A 68 33.28 -28.91 17.56
N LEU A 69 32.98 -28.68 18.84
CA LEU A 69 32.54 -27.40 19.40
C LEU A 69 33.68 -26.36 19.44
N GLU A 70 34.90 -26.74 19.84
CA GLU A 70 36.08 -25.85 19.79
C GLU A 70 36.45 -25.48 18.35
N ALA A 71 36.44 -26.46 17.43
CA ALA A 71 36.72 -26.22 16.03
C ALA A 71 35.70 -25.25 15.39
N VAL A 72 34.41 -25.39 15.72
CA VAL A 72 33.35 -24.46 15.33
C VAL A 72 33.49 -23.10 16.01
N GLY A 73 33.82 -23.06 17.30
CA GLY A 73 34.06 -21.81 18.05
C GLY A 73 35.22 -21.00 17.48
N ALA A 74 36.34 -21.65 17.17
CA ALA A 74 37.50 -21.02 16.53
C ALA A 74 37.16 -20.55 15.10
N TRP A 75 36.35 -21.29 14.34
CA TRP A 75 35.87 -20.87 13.03
C TRP A 75 34.94 -19.65 13.11
N LEU A 76 34.01 -19.64 14.06
CA LEU A 76 33.10 -18.52 14.35
C LEU A 76 33.88 -17.27 14.76
N GLY A 77 34.85 -17.41 15.67
CA GLY A 77 35.75 -16.32 16.06
C GLY A 77 36.48 -15.72 14.87
N ARG A 78 37.01 -16.54 13.95
CA ARG A 78 37.60 -16.07 12.69
C ARG A 78 36.59 -15.35 11.78
N GLN A 79 35.33 -15.79 11.71
CA GLN A 79 34.32 -15.06 10.92
C GLN A 79 33.94 -13.73 11.56
N VAL A 80 33.73 -13.68 12.88
CA VAL A 80 33.42 -12.45 13.62
C VAL A 80 34.55 -11.42 13.50
N ALA A 81 35.82 -11.86 13.55
CA ALA A 81 36.97 -10.99 13.31
C ALA A 81 36.96 -10.37 11.90
N ILE A 82 36.58 -11.14 10.87
CA ILE A 82 36.44 -10.64 9.48
C ILE A 82 35.30 -9.61 9.36
N GLU A 83 34.17 -9.84 10.01
CA GLU A 83 33.04 -8.90 10.05
C GLU A 83 33.40 -7.60 10.79
N ALA A 84 34.09 -7.70 11.94
CA ALA A 84 34.58 -6.56 12.71
C ALA A 84 35.59 -5.73 11.92
N ALA A 85 36.59 -6.37 11.29
CA ALA A 85 37.58 -5.70 10.44
C ALA A 85 36.93 -4.98 9.25
N ARG A 86 35.83 -5.52 8.70
CA ARG A 86 35.05 -4.90 7.62
C ARG A 86 33.96 -3.93 8.11
N ARG A 87 33.82 -3.76 9.43
CA ARG A 87 32.83 -2.89 10.11
C ARG A 87 31.37 -3.16 9.69
N SER A 88 31.04 -4.38 9.30
CA SER A 88 29.70 -4.76 8.83
C SER A 88 28.62 -4.68 9.92
N GLY A 89 29.01 -4.69 11.20
CA GLY A 89 28.11 -4.47 12.34
C GLY A 89 27.28 -3.16 12.27
N PHE A 90 27.72 -2.16 11.51
CA PHE A 90 26.92 -0.96 11.24
C PHE A 90 25.57 -1.27 10.57
N HIS A 91 25.47 -2.37 9.82
CA HIS A 91 24.23 -2.79 9.17
C HIS A 91 23.16 -3.33 10.14
N VAL A 92 23.54 -3.68 11.37
CA VAL A 92 22.58 -4.11 12.42
C VAL A 92 21.66 -2.96 12.82
N LEU A 93 22.16 -1.72 12.89
CA LEU A 93 21.40 -0.56 13.36
C LEU A 93 20.11 -0.27 12.55
N PRO A 94 20.13 -0.12 11.21
CA PRO A 94 18.90 0.10 10.46
C PRO A 94 17.99 -1.13 10.45
N VAL A 95 18.53 -2.36 10.52
CA VAL A 95 17.70 -3.58 10.62
C VAL A 95 16.95 -3.61 11.94
N ALA A 96 17.64 -3.31 13.05
CA ALA A 96 17.04 -3.18 14.38
C ALA A 96 15.95 -2.10 14.42
N LEU A 97 16.23 -0.91 13.87
CA LEU A 97 15.27 0.19 13.81
C LEU A 97 14.02 -0.16 12.99
N ILE A 98 14.21 -0.83 11.85
CA ILE A 98 13.13 -1.38 11.01
C ILE A 98 12.32 -2.43 11.79
N SER A 99 12.97 -3.35 12.50
CA SER A 99 12.27 -4.37 13.31
C SER A 99 11.46 -3.75 14.46
N GLY A 100 11.99 -2.73 15.13
CA GLY A 100 11.26 -1.98 16.16
C GLY A 100 10.04 -1.25 15.61
N ALA A 101 10.20 -0.54 14.49
CA ALA A 101 9.11 0.18 13.85
C ALA A 101 8.02 -0.78 13.29
N ALA A 102 8.44 -1.92 12.74
CA ALA A 102 7.55 -2.97 12.28
C ALA A 102 6.79 -3.66 13.42
N ALA A 103 7.42 -3.87 14.59
CA ALA A 103 6.73 -4.45 15.74
C ALA A 103 5.55 -3.56 16.21
N VAL A 104 5.74 -2.24 16.28
CA VAL A 104 4.66 -1.31 16.64
C VAL A 104 3.53 -1.32 15.61
N PHE A 105 3.84 -1.19 14.31
CA PHE A 105 2.80 -1.00 13.28
C PHE A 105 2.22 -2.28 12.65
N ALA A 106 2.91 -3.43 12.72
CA ALA A 106 2.47 -4.69 12.11
C ALA A 106 2.16 -5.81 13.11
N LEU A 107 2.64 -5.72 14.35
CA LEU A 107 2.25 -6.62 15.45
C LEU A 107 1.37 -5.93 16.52
N ASP A 108 1.00 -4.66 16.28
CA ASP A 108 0.27 -3.76 17.19
C ASP A 108 0.91 -3.67 18.60
N TRP A 109 2.25 -3.77 18.68
CA TRP A 109 2.97 -3.72 19.94
C TRP A 109 3.01 -2.28 20.47
N ARG A 110 2.25 -2.01 21.54
CA ARG A 110 2.18 -0.71 22.21
C ARG A 110 2.80 -0.78 23.62
N PRO A 111 4.14 -0.83 23.74
CA PRO A 111 4.79 -0.79 25.05
C PRO A 111 4.65 0.60 25.70
N ASP A 112 4.75 0.68 27.02
CA ASP A 112 4.75 1.97 27.71
C ASP A 112 5.95 2.83 27.28
N ILE A 113 5.70 4.12 27.01
CA ILE A 113 6.70 5.04 26.48
C ILE A 113 7.80 5.29 27.52
N SER A 114 7.45 5.47 28.79
CA SER A 114 8.42 5.79 29.85
C SER A 114 9.35 4.61 30.15
N ALA A 115 8.79 3.40 30.25
CA ALA A 115 9.54 2.16 30.42
C ALA A 115 10.43 1.87 29.20
N THR A 116 9.95 2.15 27.98
CA THR A 116 10.74 1.95 26.75
C THR A 116 11.90 2.95 26.65
N ILE A 117 11.70 4.22 27.05
CA ILE A 117 12.79 5.22 27.15
C ILE A 117 13.84 4.75 28.16
N LEU A 118 13.43 4.33 29.35
CA LEU A 118 14.34 3.87 30.40
C LEU A 118 15.13 2.63 29.95
N ALA A 119 14.46 1.64 29.35
CA ALA A 119 15.12 0.44 28.81
C ALA A 119 16.11 0.79 27.69
N ALA A 120 15.76 1.68 26.77
CA ALA A 120 16.66 2.14 25.70
C ALA A 120 17.89 2.86 26.26
N ALA A 121 17.72 3.72 27.28
CA ALA A 121 18.81 4.44 27.94
C ALA A 121 19.76 3.48 28.69
N VAL A 122 19.22 2.54 29.46
CA VAL A 122 20.02 1.55 30.21
C VAL A 122 20.79 0.63 29.27
N ILE A 123 20.13 0.10 28.23
CA ILE A 123 20.78 -0.80 27.26
C ILE A 123 21.81 -0.04 26.41
N GLY A 124 21.55 1.22 26.06
CA GLY A 124 22.53 2.11 25.44
C GLY A 124 23.76 2.36 26.32
N ALA A 125 23.57 2.64 27.61
CA ALA A 125 24.67 2.82 28.56
C ALA A 125 25.50 1.53 28.75
N LEU A 126 24.84 0.36 28.78
CA LEU A 126 25.52 -0.93 28.78
C LEU A 126 26.29 -1.18 27.48
N ALA A 127 25.74 -0.82 26.32
CA ALA A 127 26.42 -0.92 25.03
C ALA A 127 27.68 -0.03 24.96
N LEU A 128 27.64 1.16 25.55
CA LEU A 128 28.80 2.06 25.66
C LEU A 128 29.87 1.55 26.62
N ARG A 129 29.50 0.76 27.64
CA ARG A 129 30.47 0.08 28.52
C ARG A 129 31.03 -1.21 27.91
N ALA A 130 30.28 -1.89 27.05
CA ALA A 130 30.65 -3.18 26.44
C ALA A 130 31.70 -3.10 25.31
N VAL A 131 32.44 -1.99 25.16
CA VAL A 131 33.44 -1.76 24.08
C VAL A 131 34.51 -2.87 24.02
N ALA A 132 34.90 -3.44 25.16
CA ALA A 132 35.84 -4.56 25.24
C ALA A 132 35.31 -5.89 24.65
N HIS A 133 33.99 -5.99 24.45
CA HIS A 133 33.31 -7.19 23.98
C HIS A 133 32.45 -6.84 22.75
N PRO A 134 33.04 -6.72 21.54
CA PRO A 134 32.36 -6.15 20.37
C PRO A 134 31.10 -6.90 19.94
N MET A 135 31.01 -8.22 20.20
CA MET A 135 29.81 -9.01 19.95
C MET A 135 28.67 -8.68 20.93
N LEU A 136 28.97 -8.48 22.22
CA LEU A 136 28.00 -8.04 23.22
C LEU A 136 27.55 -6.60 22.94
N GLN A 137 28.49 -5.70 22.62
CA GLN A 137 28.16 -4.34 22.20
C GLN A 137 27.26 -4.33 20.97
N ALA A 138 27.54 -5.13 19.92
CA ALA A 138 26.70 -5.21 18.74
C ALA A 138 25.28 -5.74 19.05
N MET A 139 25.16 -6.70 19.98
CA MET A 139 23.86 -7.21 20.44
C MET A 139 23.07 -6.14 21.21
N LEU A 140 23.71 -5.45 22.16
CA LEU A 140 23.08 -4.38 22.95
C LEU A 140 22.69 -3.18 22.07
N LEU A 141 23.52 -2.78 21.10
CA LEU A 141 23.15 -1.76 20.10
C LEU A 141 21.99 -2.23 19.21
N GLY A 142 21.89 -3.53 18.92
CA GLY A 142 20.73 -4.12 18.24
C GLY A 142 19.44 -3.97 19.05
N VAL A 143 19.46 -4.33 20.33
CA VAL A 143 18.28 -4.19 21.20
C VAL A 143 17.92 -2.71 21.42
N ALA A 144 18.90 -1.84 21.67
CA ALA A 144 18.66 -0.40 21.76
C ALA A 144 18.09 0.19 20.46
N GLY A 145 18.52 -0.31 19.30
CA GLY A 145 17.96 0.05 17.99
C GLY A 145 16.50 -0.37 17.80
N ILE A 146 16.11 -1.55 18.31
CA ILE A 146 14.71 -2.00 18.30
C ILE A 146 13.85 -1.09 19.18
N LEU A 147 14.31 -0.77 20.40
CA LEU A 147 13.58 0.13 21.30
C LEU A 147 13.49 1.55 20.75
N ALA A 148 14.56 2.08 20.15
CA ALA A 148 14.53 3.38 19.46
C ALA A 148 13.56 3.40 18.26
N GLY A 149 13.48 2.29 17.51
CA GLY A 149 12.53 2.15 16.39
C GLY A 149 11.07 2.15 16.88
N ALA A 150 10.80 1.47 18.00
CA ALA A 150 9.49 1.48 18.62
C ALA A 150 9.11 2.88 19.15
N LEU A 151 10.02 3.58 19.83
CA LEU A 151 9.81 4.94 20.32
C LEU A 151 9.51 5.93 19.18
N LEU A 152 10.23 5.84 18.05
CA LEU A 152 9.96 6.68 16.87
C LEU A 152 8.57 6.40 16.29
N SER A 153 8.15 5.13 16.16
CA SER A 153 6.79 4.78 15.70
C SER A 153 5.69 5.28 16.64
N LEU A 154 5.90 5.19 17.96
CA LEU A 154 4.94 5.70 18.96
C LEU A 154 4.84 7.23 18.91
N ALA A 155 5.96 7.93 18.70
CA ALA A 155 5.98 9.38 18.53
C ALA A 155 5.28 9.83 17.23
N ASP A 156 5.55 9.17 16.10
CA ASP A 156 4.94 9.42 14.78
C ASP A 156 3.41 9.20 14.81
N GLY A 157 2.96 8.11 15.43
CA GLY A 157 1.55 7.81 15.64
C GLY A 157 0.84 8.77 16.63
N GLY A 158 1.57 9.41 17.55
CA GLY A 158 1.04 10.43 18.46
C GLY A 158 1.09 11.86 17.90
N ALA A 159 2.03 12.15 17.01
CA ALA A 159 2.16 13.44 16.34
C ALA A 159 1.12 13.63 15.21
N THR A 160 0.72 12.55 14.55
CA THR A 160 -0.27 12.57 13.45
C THR A 160 -1.69 12.81 13.98
N ARG A 161 -2.18 14.05 13.88
CA ARG A 161 -3.50 14.48 14.43
C ARG A 161 -4.70 14.30 13.48
N THR A 162 -4.51 13.58 12.37
CA THR A 162 -5.47 13.52 11.26
C THR A 162 -6.82 12.93 11.67
N THR A 163 -7.83 13.80 11.71
CA THR A 163 -9.20 13.43 12.10
C THR A 163 -9.92 12.73 10.94
N ILE A 164 -10.10 11.40 11.04
CA ILE A 164 -10.91 10.64 10.08
C ILE A 164 -12.40 10.73 10.40
N ILE A 165 -13.21 11.06 9.39
CA ILE A 165 -14.67 11.21 9.53
C ILE A 165 -15.32 9.88 9.95
N SER A 166 -16.08 9.91 11.05
CA SER A 166 -16.57 8.70 11.70
C SER A 166 -17.75 7.98 11.02
N GLY A 167 -18.05 8.28 9.75
CA GLY A 167 -19.17 7.70 8.99
C GLY A 167 -19.47 8.46 7.71
N THR A 168 -20.48 8.02 6.94
CA THR A 168 -20.88 8.74 5.73
C THR A 168 -21.83 9.90 6.05
N ALA A 169 -21.51 11.10 5.59
CA ALA A 169 -22.35 12.29 5.73
C ALA A 169 -22.46 13.03 4.40
N THR A 170 -23.67 13.48 4.06
CA THR A 170 -23.89 14.42 2.95
C THR A 170 -24.00 15.82 3.53
N THR A 171 -23.09 16.72 3.18
CA THR A 171 -22.98 18.08 3.74
C THR A 171 -22.50 19.05 2.65
N ARG A 172 -22.78 20.35 2.78
CA ARG A 172 -22.14 21.37 1.93
C ARG A 172 -20.86 21.83 2.61
N ILE A 173 -19.76 21.88 1.86
CA ILE A 173 -18.45 22.26 2.37
C ILE A 173 -17.96 23.58 1.76
N ALA A 174 -17.13 24.30 2.50
CA ALA A 174 -16.21 25.30 1.98
C ALA A 174 -14.76 24.85 2.21
N GLY A 175 -13.85 25.25 1.33
CA GLY A 175 -12.43 24.96 1.49
C GLY A 175 -11.56 25.46 0.35
N THR A 176 -10.24 25.29 0.47
CA THR A 176 -9.26 25.67 -0.56
C THR A 176 -8.79 24.43 -1.32
N ILE A 177 -8.71 24.51 -2.65
CA ILE A 177 -8.19 23.42 -3.50
C ILE A 177 -6.66 23.39 -3.38
N PHE A 178 -6.13 22.34 -2.76
CA PHE A 178 -4.69 22.08 -2.69
C PHE A 178 -4.16 21.35 -3.92
N GLN A 179 -4.93 20.40 -4.46
CA GLN A 179 -4.58 19.64 -5.66
C GLN A 179 -5.79 19.45 -6.55
N ALA A 180 -5.56 19.42 -7.87
CA ALA A 180 -6.58 19.26 -8.89
C ALA A 180 -6.04 18.38 -10.02
N SER A 181 -6.57 17.16 -10.15
CA SER A 181 -6.22 16.24 -11.24
C SER A 181 -7.45 15.78 -12.02
N ARG A 182 -7.26 15.34 -13.26
CA ARG A 182 -8.32 14.79 -14.11
C ARG A 182 -8.18 13.28 -14.23
N ASP A 183 -9.29 12.60 -14.12
CA ASP A 183 -9.48 11.16 -14.29
C ASP A 183 -9.47 10.78 -15.78
N GLU A 184 -9.17 9.53 -16.13
CA GLU A 184 -9.34 8.97 -17.49
C GLU A 184 -10.67 9.41 -18.11
N LYS A 185 -11.75 9.25 -17.33
CA LYS A 185 -13.14 9.46 -17.73
C LYS A 185 -13.57 10.93 -17.63
N GLY A 186 -12.62 11.86 -17.80
CA GLY A 186 -12.82 13.31 -17.77
C GLY A 186 -13.15 13.93 -16.41
N ARG A 187 -13.51 13.13 -15.40
CA ARG A 187 -13.94 13.58 -14.05
C ARG A 187 -12.82 14.34 -13.33
N MET A 188 -13.16 15.33 -12.51
CA MET A 188 -12.17 16.05 -11.70
C MET A 188 -12.01 15.42 -10.32
N ARG A 189 -10.78 15.33 -9.83
CA ARG A 189 -10.43 14.90 -8.48
C ARG A 189 -9.75 16.07 -7.77
N TYR A 190 -10.37 16.58 -6.70
CA TYR A 190 -9.84 17.69 -5.92
C TYR A 190 -9.41 17.21 -4.52
N LEU A 191 -8.23 17.64 -4.07
CA LEU A 191 -7.87 17.63 -2.65
C LEU A 191 -8.25 18.99 -2.07
N VAL A 192 -9.25 19.02 -1.18
CA VAL A 192 -9.76 20.25 -0.57
C VAL A 192 -9.41 20.26 0.91
N ALA A 193 -8.79 21.34 1.38
CA ALA A 193 -8.68 21.61 2.81
C ALA A 193 -9.97 22.26 3.30
N VAL A 194 -10.67 21.60 4.23
CA VAL A 194 -12.02 21.99 4.66
C VAL A 194 -11.94 23.12 5.68
N THR A 195 -12.60 24.23 5.39
CA THR A 195 -12.68 25.40 6.30
C THR A 195 -14.03 25.49 7.01
N GLY A 196 -15.08 24.91 6.43
CA GLY A 196 -16.41 24.85 7.04
C GLY A 196 -17.29 23.77 6.43
N THR A 197 -18.31 23.34 7.19
CA THR A 197 -19.34 22.39 6.76
C THR A 197 -20.71 22.85 7.27
N VAL A 198 -21.76 22.78 6.45
CA VAL A 198 -23.13 23.17 6.82
C VAL A 198 -24.17 22.19 6.30
N ARG A 199 -25.29 22.09 7.03
CA ARG A 199 -26.47 21.29 6.69
C ARG A 199 -26.13 19.83 6.31
N PRO A 200 -25.58 19.01 7.24
CA PRO A 200 -25.27 19.30 8.64
C PRO A 200 -23.83 19.82 8.85
N VAL A 201 -23.60 20.45 10.00
CA VAL A 201 -22.24 20.76 10.50
C VAL A 201 -21.63 19.49 11.08
N LEU A 202 -20.39 19.16 10.69
CA LEU A 202 -19.66 18.02 11.27
C LEU A 202 -19.04 18.41 12.61
N SER A 203 -19.32 17.67 13.69
CA SER A 203 -18.75 17.92 15.03
C SER A 203 -17.23 17.71 15.10
N ARG A 204 -16.68 16.95 14.15
CA ARG A 204 -15.25 16.71 13.94
C ARG A 204 -14.99 16.66 12.42
N PRO A 205 -14.82 17.80 11.74
CA PRO A 205 -14.57 17.83 10.31
C PRO A 205 -13.15 17.32 10.01
N PRO A 206 -12.94 16.55 8.93
CA PRO A 206 -11.61 16.20 8.45
C PRO A 206 -10.91 17.43 7.84
N GLU A 207 -9.67 17.70 8.24
CA GLU A 207 -8.87 18.84 7.77
C GLU A 207 -8.72 18.88 6.24
N ARG A 208 -8.51 17.71 5.61
CA ARG A 208 -8.41 17.57 4.16
C ARG A 208 -9.24 16.38 3.67
N VAL A 209 -9.89 16.54 2.52
CA VAL A 209 -10.71 15.51 1.86
C VAL A 209 -10.37 15.38 0.39
N ARG A 210 -10.40 14.15 -0.14
CA ARG A 210 -10.29 13.86 -1.58
C ARG A 210 -11.70 13.69 -2.17
N ILE A 211 -12.07 14.54 -3.14
CA ILE A 211 -13.42 14.63 -3.70
C ILE A 211 -13.38 14.30 -5.20
N LEU A 212 -14.21 13.34 -5.64
CA LEU A 212 -14.48 13.11 -7.06
C LEU A 212 -15.71 13.91 -7.50
N VAL A 213 -15.53 14.80 -8.48
CA VAL A 213 -16.59 15.57 -9.13
C VAL A 213 -16.84 14.96 -10.52
N SER A 214 -18.02 14.37 -10.71
CA SER A 214 -18.40 13.71 -11.97
C SER A 214 -19.28 14.58 -12.88
N ALA A 215 -19.82 15.69 -12.38
CA ALA A 215 -20.51 16.68 -13.19
C ALA A 215 -19.49 17.49 -14.01
N ASP A 216 -19.84 17.84 -15.25
CA ASP A 216 -19.00 18.73 -16.05
C ASP A 216 -19.04 20.16 -15.52
N HIS A 217 -17.89 20.84 -15.55
CA HIS A 217 -17.70 22.19 -15.02
C HIS A 217 -16.35 22.77 -15.48
N ALA A 218 -16.24 24.11 -15.47
CA ALA A 218 -14.96 24.78 -15.62
C ALA A 218 -13.98 24.31 -14.53
N ALA A 219 -12.85 23.74 -14.94
CA ALA A 219 -11.87 23.17 -14.01
C ALA A 219 -11.27 24.26 -13.12
N ARG A 220 -11.43 24.14 -11.80
CA ARG A 220 -10.86 25.06 -10.82
C ARG A 220 -9.37 24.79 -10.62
N ALA A 221 -8.59 25.82 -10.42
CA ALA A 221 -7.14 25.73 -10.24
C ALA A 221 -6.78 25.44 -8.77
N PRO A 222 -5.58 24.87 -8.50
CA PRO A 222 -4.99 24.90 -7.16
C PRO A 222 -4.92 26.33 -6.64
N GLY A 223 -5.39 26.55 -5.41
CA GLY A 223 -5.55 27.85 -4.77
C GLY A 223 -6.94 28.46 -4.87
N ASP A 224 -7.82 27.95 -5.73
CA ASP A 224 -9.19 28.43 -5.82
C ASP A 224 -10.03 27.93 -4.62
N ALA A 225 -11.10 28.66 -4.30
CA ALA A 225 -12.11 28.19 -3.36
C ALA A 225 -12.96 27.06 -3.98
N TYR A 226 -13.31 26.07 -3.16
CA TYR A 226 -14.24 25.01 -3.48
C TYR A 226 -15.48 25.13 -2.58
N TYR A 227 -16.65 25.21 -3.24
CA TYR A 227 -17.96 25.12 -2.60
C TYR A 227 -18.74 23.98 -3.28
N GLY A 228 -19.52 23.22 -2.52
CA GLY A 228 -20.33 22.15 -3.11
C GLY A 228 -21.00 21.22 -2.11
N LEU A 229 -22.10 20.58 -2.55
CA LEU A 229 -22.74 19.48 -1.84
C LEU A 229 -21.97 18.17 -2.07
N VAL A 230 -21.40 17.60 -1.02
CA VAL A 230 -20.51 16.43 -1.09
C VAL A 230 -21.00 15.33 -0.14
N ARG A 231 -21.04 14.09 -0.64
CA ARG A 231 -21.18 12.90 0.19
C ARG A 231 -19.79 12.42 0.60
N LEU A 232 -19.39 12.74 1.83
CA LEU A 232 -18.15 12.31 2.48
C LEU A 232 -18.32 10.95 3.17
N GLY A 233 -17.22 10.26 3.40
CA GLY A 233 -17.09 9.07 4.23
C GLY A 233 -15.63 8.77 4.59
N PRO A 234 -15.37 7.84 5.53
CA PRO A 234 -14.02 7.41 5.84
C PRO A 234 -13.37 6.71 4.63
N PRO A 235 -12.03 6.66 4.57
CA PRO A 235 -11.33 5.68 3.75
C PRO A 235 -11.80 4.25 4.07
N SER A 236 -11.87 3.39 3.07
CA SER A 236 -12.25 1.98 3.25
C SER A 236 -11.25 1.23 4.14
N GLY A 237 -11.74 0.26 4.90
CA GLY A 237 -10.88 -0.69 5.62
C GLY A 237 -10.39 -1.84 4.73
N PRO A 238 -9.71 -2.84 5.32
CA PRO A 238 -9.31 -4.05 4.61
C PRO A 238 -10.50 -4.80 4.02
N ALA A 239 -10.37 -5.29 2.78
CA ALA A 239 -11.42 -6.05 2.10
C ALA A 239 -11.68 -7.43 2.75
N ALA A 240 -10.68 -8.00 3.41
CA ALA A 240 -10.74 -9.24 4.20
C ALA A 240 -9.75 -9.16 5.38
N PRO A 241 -9.86 -10.02 6.40
CA PRO A 241 -8.80 -10.21 7.39
C PRO A 241 -7.44 -10.49 6.73
N GLY A 242 -6.37 -9.94 7.29
CA GLY A 242 -5.00 -10.06 6.74
C GLY A 242 -4.72 -9.26 5.46
N SER A 243 -5.71 -8.64 4.83
CA SER A 243 -5.51 -7.82 3.62
C SER A 243 -5.10 -6.37 3.94
N HIS A 244 -4.62 -5.63 2.93
CA HIS A 244 -4.13 -4.26 3.08
C HIS A 244 -5.22 -3.27 3.55
N ASP A 245 -4.87 -2.39 4.50
CA ASP A 245 -5.75 -1.37 5.07
C ASP A 245 -5.65 -0.04 4.32
N PHE A 246 -6.68 0.30 3.55
CA PHE A 246 -6.72 1.53 2.76
C PHE A 246 -6.94 2.81 3.60
N ALA A 247 -7.18 2.70 4.92
CA ALA A 247 -7.18 3.84 5.83
C ALA A 247 -5.77 4.22 6.33
N TYR A 248 -4.77 3.34 6.17
CA TYR A 248 -3.40 3.56 6.65
C TYR A 248 -2.72 4.78 6.01
N GLN A 249 -2.54 4.76 4.69
CA GLN A 249 -1.82 5.83 3.99
C GLN A 249 -2.57 7.19 4.04
N PRO A 250 -3.91 7.27 3.86
CA PRO A 250 -4.62 8.54 4.00
C PRO A 250 -4.48 9.20 5.36
N PHE A 251 -4.34 8.44 6.44
CA PHE A 251 -4.09 8.99 7.78
C PHE A 251 -2.76 9.77 7.82
N PHE A 252 -1.66 9.15 7.41
CA PHE A 252 -0.35 9.82 7.37
C PHE A 252 -0.23 10.87 6.25
N ASP A 253 -1.04 10.78 5.18
CA ASP A 253 -1.19 11.84 4.16
C ASP A 253 -1.92 13.11 4.69
N GLY A 254 -2.53 13.06 5.87
CA GLY A 254 -3.38 14.14 6.40
C GLY A 254 -4.80 14.18 5.83
N VAL A 255 -5.26 13.10 5.18
CA VAL A 255 -6.56 13.01 4.47
C VAL A 255 -7.58 12.26 5.30
N GLY A 256 -8.44 13.02 6.00
CA GLY A 256 -9.45 12.49 6.92
C GLY A 256 -10.74 11.98 6.27
N GLY A 257 -10.92 12.11 4.95
CA GLY A 257 -12.12 11.64 4.28
C GLY A 257 -12.01 11.55 2.76
N LEU A 258 -12.81 10.65 2.20
CA LEU A 258 -13.04 10.52 0.75
C LEU A 258 -14.49 10.89 0.45
N GLY A 259 -14.77 11.45 -0.72
CA GLY A 259 -16.15 11.80 -1.08
C GLY A 259 -16.43 11.98 -2.56
N PHE A 260 -17.72 12.12 -2.84
CA PHE A 260 -18.26 12.32 -4.18
C PHE A 260 -19.16 13.55 -4.16
N ALA A 261 -18.92 14.50 -5.06
CA ALA A 261 -19.80 15.66 -5.22
C ALA A 261 -21.12 15.24 -5.90
N LEU A 262 -22.23 15.80 -5.43
CA LEU A 262 -23.57 15.50 -5.94
C LEU A 262 -24.02 16.46 -7.07
N GLY A 263 -23.12 17.34 -7.52
CA GLY A 263 -23.31 18.29 -8.61
C GLY A 263 -21.97 18.89 -9.04
N ALA A 264 -22.01 19.96 -9.85
CA ALA A 264 -20.87 20.82 -10.10
C ALA A 264 -20.50 21.63 -8.83
N PRO A 265 -19.29 22.20 -8.72
CA PRO A 265 -18.95 23.11 -7.63
C PRO A 265 -19.81 24.38 -7.69
N ASP A 266 -20.32 24.81 -6.53
CA ASP A 266 -21.06 26.06 -6.43
C ASP A 266 -20.13 27.27 -6.73
N ALA A 267 -20.68 28.36 -7.26
CA ALA A 267 -19.90 29.57 -7.54
C ALA A 267 -19.57 30.37 -6.27
N GLU A 268 -20.56 30.48 -5.37
CA GLU A 268 -20.54 31.21 -4.11
C GLU A 268 -20.67 30.25 -2.91
N PRO A 269 -20.24 30.64 -1.70
CA PRO A 269 -20.45 29.84 -0.50
C PRO A 269 -21.95 29.69 -0.19
N ALA A 270 -22.34 28.50 0.26
CA ALA A 270 -23.70 28.30 0.76
C ALA A 270 -23.93 29.07 2.07
N GLU A 271 -25.16 29.54 2.28
CA GLU A 271 -25.61 30.25 3.48
C GLU A 271 -25.09 29.61 4.79
N GLY A 272 -24.33 30.39 5.56
CA GLY A 272 -23.66 29.93 6.80
C GLY A 272 -22.21 29.46 6.64
N LEU A 273 -21.67 29.37 5.41
CA LEU A 273 -20.24 29.23 5.15
C LEU A 273 -19.61 30.60 4.87
N LEU A 274 -18.41 30.82 5.39
CA LEU A 274 -17.54 31.91 4.95
C LEU A 274 -16.63 31.44 3.81
N PRO A 275 -16.14 32.35 2.94
CA PRO A 275 -15.07 32.03 2.01
C PRO A 275 -13.81 31.56 2.77
N PRO A 276 -13.00 30.65 2.19
CA PRO A 276 -11.78 30.19 2.85
C PRO A 276 -10.77 31.33 2.98
N PRO A 277 -9.99 31.38 4.08
CA PRO A 277 -8.91 32.37 4.21
C PRO A 277 -7.81 32.13 3.16
N PRO A 278 -7.04 33.17 2.80
CA PRO A 278 -5.91 33.01 1.89
C PRO A 278 -4.88 32.01 2.47
N PRO A 279 -4.27 31.15 1.64
CA PRO A 279 -3.32 30.16 2.10
C PRO A 279 -2.07 30.82 2.71
N GLY A 280 -1.55 30.23 3.80
CA GLY A 280 -0.29 30.65 4.40
C GLY A 280 0.90 30.47 3.46
N PHE A 281 2.07 31.05 3.77
CA PHE A 281 3.23 31.08 2.88
C PHE A 281 3.63 29.69 2.33
N VAL A 282 3.66 28.66 3.20
CA VAL A 282 4.01 27.28 2.83
C VAL A 282 2.97 26.67 1.89
N ASP A 283 1.69 26.80 2.23
CA ASP A 283 0.58 26.29 1.41
C ASP A 283 0.51 27.02 0.06
N GLY A 284 0.74 28.33 0.05
CA GLY A 284 0.82 29.15 -1.15
C GLY A 284 1.97 28.75 -2.08
N LEU A 285 3.10 28.30 -1.52
CA LEU A 285 4.20 27.73 -2.31
C LEU A 285 3.83 26.36 -2.90
N ALA A 286 3.21 25.48 -2.10
CA ALA A 286 2.72 24.18 -2.57
C ALA A 286 1.66 24.31 -3.67
N ILE A 287 0.73 25.26 -3.51
CA ILE A 287 -0.31 25.61 -4.49
C ILE A 287 0.29 26.14 -5.81
N ARG A 288 1.34 26.99 -5.75
CA ARG A 288 2.06 27.45 -6.95
C ARG A 288 2.75 26.29 -7.67
N LEU A 289 3.40 25.41 -6.92
CA LEU A 289 4.08 24.22 -7.43
C LEU A 289 3.09 23.25 -8.10
N GLU A 290 1.94 22.99 -7.47
CA GLU A 290 0.86 22.19 -8.03
C GLU A 290 0.26 22.83 -9.30
N ARG A 291 0.12 24.16 -9.33
CA ARG A 291 -0.35 24.89 -10.53
C ARG A 291 0.63 24.71 -11.70
N ILE A 292 1.93 24.79 -11.44
CA ILE A 292 2.98 24.48 -12.44
C ILE A 292 2.85 23.02 -12.88
N ARG A 293 2.77 22.07 -11.93
CA ARG A 293 2.61 20.63 -12.18
C ARG A 293 1.41 20.34 -13.10
N GLY A 294 0.25 20.96 -12.83
CA GLY A 294 -0.96 20.84 -13.66
C GLY A 294 -0.79 21.40 -15.08
N THR A 295 -0.14 22.56 -15.24
CA THR A 295 0.14 23.10 -16.59
C THR A 295 1.11 22.24 -17.39
N MET A 296 2.13 21.67 -16.75
CA MET A 296 3.04 20.71 -17.38
C MET A 296 2.32 19.41 -17.74
N THR A 297 1.50 18.87 -16.84
CA THR A 297 0.72 17.64 -17.06
C THR A 297 -0.15 17.76 -18.32
N ARG A 298 -0.90 18.86 -18.47
CA ARG A 298 -1.71 19.11 -19.67
C ARG A 298 -0.84 19.17 -20.93
N ARG A 299 0.20 20.01 -20.92
CA ARG A 299 1.05 20.26 -22.09
C ARG A 299 1.81 19.01 -22.54
N ILE A 300 2.26 18.17 -21.61
CA ILE A 300 2.95 16.90 -21.92
C ILE A 300 1.97 15.91 -22.55
N THR A 301 0.77 15.74 -21.98
CA THR A 301 -0.26 14.86 -22.56
C THR A 301 -0.63 15.30 -23.99
N GLU A 302 -0.84 16.60 -24.20
CA GLU A 302 -1.14 17.16 -25.53
C GLU A 302 0.04 16.97 -26.51
N ALA A 303 1.26 17.37 -26.14
CA ALA A 303 2.43 17.31 -27.01
C ALA A 303 2.91 15.88 -27.32
N ALA A 304 2.63 14.91 -26.44
CA ALA A 304 2.94 13.51 -26.65
C ALA A 304 1.94 12.78 -27.58
N GLY A 305 0.86 13.44 -28.02
CA GLY A 305 -0.15 12.88 -28.93
C GLY A 305 -1.45 12.45 -28.26
N GLY A 306 -1.63 12.73 -26.95
CA GLY A 306 -2.81 12.34 -26.19
C GLY A 306 -2.85 10.85 -25.82
N GLY A 307 -4.05 10.36 -25.51
CA GLY A 307 -4.30 8.94 -25.21
C GLY A 307 -3.51 8.38 -24.02
N GLU A 308 -3.33 7.07 -24.02
CA GLU A 308 -2.58 6.32 -22.99
C GLU A 308 -1.12 6.78 -22.88
N ALA A 309 -0.42 6.89 -24.01
CA ALA A 309 0.98 7.28 -24.05
C ALA A 309 1.19 8.70 -23.53
N GLY A 310 0.31 9.65 -23.86
CA GLY A 310 0.37 11.02 -23.34
C GLY A 310 0.12 11.08 -21.82
N ALA A 311 -0.87 10.33 -21.33
CA ALA A 311 -1.13 10.24 -19.89
C ALA A 311 0.05 9.63 -19.13
N ILE A 312 0.68 8.57 -19.67
CA ILE A 312 1.87 7.95 -19.06
C ILE A 312 3.10 8.86 -19.16
N ALA A 313 3.27 9.61 -20.27
CA ALA A 313 4.34 10.59 -20.41
C ALA A 313 4.25 11.68 -19.33
N ALA A 314 3.05 12.22 -19.12
CA ALA A 314 2.78 13.18 -18.05
C ALA A 314 3.03 12.55 -16.67
N ALA A 315 2.54 11.33 -16.41
CA ALA A 315 2.76 10.62 -15.15
C ALA A 315 4.24 10.40 -14.79
N LEU A 316 5.08 10.11 -15.79
CA LEU A 316 6.52 9.90 -15.59
C LEU A 316 7.27 11.19 -15.24
N VAL A 317 6.80 12.35 -15.72
CA VAL A 317 7.44 13.66 -15.48
C VAL A 317 6.85 14.36 -14.26
N THR A 318 5.53 14.46 -14.16
CA THR A 318 4.81 15.26 -13.16
C THR A 318 4.22 14.44 -12.00
N GLY A 319 4.42 13.11 -12.03
CA GLY A 319 3.88 12.17 -11.04
C GLY A 319 2.37 11.93 -11.14
N GLU A 320 1.66 12.61 -12.05
CA GLU A 320 0.20 12.55 -12.14
C GLU A 320 -0.31 11.28 -12.83
N ARG A 321 -1.02 10.41 -12.09
CA ARG A 321 -1.45 9.11 -12.60
C ARG A 321 -2.93 9.03 -12.93
N THR A 322 -3.76 9.99 -12.51
CA THR A 322 -5.23 9.80 -12.62
C THR A 322 -5.76 9.79 -14.06
N GLY A 323 -5.00 10.31 -15.02
CA GLY A 323 -5.35 10.25 -16.44
C GLY A 323 -5.00 8.94 -17.15
N ILE A 324 -4.29 8.00 -16.50
CA ILE A 324 -3.91 6.71 -17.12
C ILE A 324 -5.13 5.79 -17.18
N PRO A 325 -5.49 5.21 -18.35
CA PRO A 325 -6.65 4.33 -18.46
C PRO A 325 -6.53 3.01 -17.67
N ASP A 326 -7.69 2.52 -17.18
CA ASP A 326 -7.82 1.28 -16.40
C ASP A 326 -7.19 0.05 -17.11
N ASP A 327 -7.33 -0.07 -18.44
CA ASP A 327 -6.83 -1.20 -19.22
C ASP A 327 -5.30 -1.15 -19.41
N ALA A 328 -4.74 0.02 -19.75
CA ALA A 328 -3.30 0.23 -19.86
C ALA A 328 -2.58 -0.06 -18.54
N GLU A 329 -3.15 0.40 -17.41
CA GLU A 329 -2.64 0.06 -16.09
C GLU A 329 -2.76 -1.45 -15.80
N THR A 330 -3.83 -2.11 -16.27
CA THR A 330 -4.03 -3.55 -16.11
C THR A 330 -2.99 -4.38 -16.89
N TRP A 331 -2.69 -4.02 -18.14
CA TRP A 331 -1.66 -4.71 -18.94
C TRP A 331 -0.28 -4.54 -18.30
N LEU A 332 0.12 -3.32 -17.98
CA LEU A 332 1.40 -3.02 -17.33
C LEU A 332 1.53 -3.70 -15.95
N ARG A 333 0.43 -3.80 -15.17
CA ARG A 333 0.40 -4.62 -13.96
C ARG A 333 0.54 -6.11 -14.25
N GLY A 334 -0.07 -6.63 -15.30
CA GLY A 334 -0.03 -8.04 -15.68
C GLY A 334 1.36 -8.52 -16.10
N VAL A 335 2.08 -7.71 -16.88
CA VAL A 335 3.46 -8.03 -17.31
C VAL A 335 4.54 -7.66 -16.29
N GLY A 336 4.16 -7.09 -15.14
CA GLY A 336 5.08 -6.73 -14.04
C GLY A 336 5.70 -5.32 -14.12
N LEU A 337 5.34 -4.53 -15.12
CA LEU A 337 5.82 -3.16 -15.35
C LEU A 337 5.08 -2.08 -14.52
N ALA A 338 4.16 -2.45 -13.63
CA ALA A 338 3.52 -1.54 -12.67
C ALA A 338 4.50 -0.63 -11.90
N HIS A 339 5.71 -1.13 -11.65
CA HIS A 339 6.76 -0.39 -10.95
C HIS A 339 7.31 0.81 -11.76
N VAL A 340 7.08 0.85 -13.08
CA VAL A 340 7.50 1.96 -13.97
C VAL A 340 6.45 3.08 -14.01
N LEU A 341 5.16 2.74 -13.84
CA LEU A 341 4.10 3.73 -13.61
C LEU A 341 4.27 4.49 -12.29
N SER A 342 5.13 3.99 -11.40
CA SER A 342 5.67 4.79 -10.31
C SER A 342 7.00 5.40 -10.72
N ILE A 343 7.16 6.70 -10.46
CA ILE A 343 8.47 7.35 -10.54
C ILE A 343 9.44 6.56 -9.65
N SER A 344 10.44 5.97 -10.29
CA SER A 344 11.33 4.98 -9.71
C SER A 344 12.67 5.59 -9.29
N GLY A 345 13.43 4.88 -8.45
CA GLY A 345 14.81 5.27 -8.13
C GLY A 345 15.71 5.35 -9.36
N LEU A 346 15.40 4.58 -10.41
CA LEU A 346 16.11 4.62 -11.69
C LEU A 346 15.80 5.91 -12.48
N HIS A 347 14.55 6.40 -12.46
CA HIS A 347 14.19 7.64 -13.16
C HIS A 347 14.94 8.83 -12.55
N LEU A 348 14.93 8.95 -11.23
CA LEU A 348 15.63 10.03 -10.53
C LEU A 348 17.17 9.91 -10.66
N ALA A 349 17.72 8.69 -10.65
CA ALA A 349 19.14 8.45 -10.90
C ALA A 349 19.55 8.78 -12.35
N ILE A 350 18.69 8.59 -13.34
CA ILE A 350 18.92 9.01 -14.74
C ILE A 350 18.87 10.54 -14.84
N VAL A 351 17.88 11.20 -14.23
CA VAL A 351 17.76 12.67 -14.23
C VAL A 351 18.97 13.33 -13.58
N ALA A 352 19.34 12.93 -12.36
CA ALA A 352 20.50 13.49 -11.68
C ALA A 352 21.84 13.04 -12.30
N GLY A 353 21.93 11.80 -12.78
CA GLY A 353 23.13 11.26 -13.43
C GLY A 353 23.43 11.94 -14.76
N SER A 354 22.41 12.23 -15.56
CA SER A 354 22.54 13.01 -16.79
C SER A 354 22.86 14.48 -16.50
N ALA A 355 22.20 15.12 -15.53
CA ALA A 355 22.55 16.47 -15.07
C ALA A 355 24.02 16.57 -14.61
N LEU A 356 24.49 15.60 -13.80
CA LEU A 356 25.88 15.50 -13.36
C LEU A 356 26.83 15.31 -14.55
N LEU A 357 26.52 14.39 -15.46
CA LEU A 357 27.37 14.10 -16.62
C LEU A 357 27.46 15.28 -17.58
N LEU A 358 26.33 15.88 -17.96
CA LEU A 358 26.27 17.03 -18.86
C LEU A 358 27.02 18.22 -18.28
N LEU A 359 26.75 18.59 -17.02
CA LEU A 359 27.40 19.72 -16.38
C LEU A 359 28.91 19.48 -16.14
N ARG A 360 29.29 18.28 -15.69
CA ARG A 360 30.71 17.87 -15.56
C ARG A 360 31.42 17.97 -16.92
N SER A 361 30.78 17.56 -18.00
CA SER A 361 31.36 17.59 -19.34
C SER A 361 31.48 19.03 -19.85
N GLY A 362 30.42 19.84 -19.71
CA GLY A 362 30.43 21.25 -20.09
C GLY A 362 31.50 22.07 -19.38
N LEU A 363 31.68 21.90 -18.07
CA LEU A 363 32.79 22.55 -17.36
C LEU A 363 34.17 21.97 -17.74
N ALA A 364 34.25 20.70 -18.13
CA ALA A 364 35.50 20.08 -18.60
C ALA A 364 35.91 20.53 -20.02
N LEU A 365 35.00 21.09 -20.82
CA LEU A 365 35.32 21.75 -22.09
C LEU A 365 36.07 23.08 -21.90
N VAL A 366 36.08 23.66 -20.69
CA VAL A 366 36.74 24.94 -20.38
C VAL A 366 37.95 24.68 -19.46
N PRO A 367 39.20 24.66 -19.98
CA PRO A 367 40.38 24.28 -19.20
C PRO A 367 40.58 25.10 -17.92
N ALA A 368 40.28 26.40 -17.98
CA ALA A 368 40.39 27.30 -16.83
C ALA A 368 39.43 26.95 -15.68
N LEU A 369 38.28 26.33 -15.94
CA LEU A 369 37.37 25.84 -14.89
C LEU A 369 37.77 24.42 -14.46
N ALA A 370 38.17 23.57 -15.39
CA ALA A 370 38.59 22.20 -15.14
C ALA A 370 39.83 22.07 -14.23
N LEU A 371 40.78 23.02 -14.33
CA LEU A 371 42.01 23.03 -13.56
C LEU A 371 41.87 23.72 -12.18
N ASN A 372 41.10 24.81 -12.10
CA ASN A 372 41.04 25.64 -10.89
C ASN A 372 39.90 25.28 -9.92
N TYR A 373 38.85 24.57 -10.37
CA TYR A 373 37.67 24.29 -9.56
C TYR A 373 37.36 22.79 -9.44
N PRO A 374 36.77 22.33 -8.32
CA PRO A 374 36.38 20.93 -8.14
C PRO A 374 35.09 20.62 -8.92
N VAL A 375 35.17 20.60 -10.26
CA VAL A 375 34.05 20.39 -11.20
C VAL A 375 33.18 19.18 -10.82
N LYS A 376 33.79 18.09 -10.34
CA LYS A 376 33.10 16.89 -9.82
C LYS A 376 32.10 17.22 -8.70
N LYS A 377 32.47 18.10 -7.76
CA LYS A 377 31.65 18.46 -6.60
C LYS A 377 30.57 19.46 -6.99
N ILE A 378 30.90 20.45 -7.81
CA ILE A 378 29.94 21.41 -8.37
C ILE A 378 28.84 20.66 -9.15
N ALA A 379 29.23 19.73 -10.03
CA ALA A 379 28.28 18.91 -10.78
C ALA A 379 27.42 18.01 -9.88
N ALA A 380 27.96 17.48 -8.77
CA ALA A 380 27.18 16.70 -7.81
C ALA A 380 26.19 17.54 -6.98
N VAL A 381 26.55 18.78 -6.62
CA VAL A 381 25.65 19.73 -5.93
C VAL A 381 24.51 20.15 -6.83
N VAL A 382 24.77 20.50 -8.10
CA VAL A 382 23.70 20.86 -9.04
C VAL A 382 22.83 19.65 -9.39
N ALA A 383 23.41 18.45 -9.54
CA ALA A 383 22.62 17.22 -9.71
C ALA A 383 21.70 16.93 -8.52
N LEU A 384 22.13 17.24 -7.29
CA LEU A 384 21.30 17.13 -6.08
C LEU A 384 20.17 18.18 -6.09
N LEU A 385 20.44 19.41 -6.51
CA LEU A 385 19.44 20.47 -6.66
C LEU A 385 18.39 20.11 -7.73
N VAL A 386 18.81 19.57 -8.87
CA VAL A 386 17.92 19.08 -9.93
C VAL A 386 17.07 17.91 -9.43
N ALA A 387 17.64 16.97 -8.65
CA ALA A 387 16.89 15.88 -8.04
C ALA A 387 15.86 16.37 -7.01
N ALA A 388 16.17 17.42 -6.24
CA ALA A 388 15.26 18.02 -5.28
C ALA A 388 14.11 18.76 -5.98
N LEU A 389 14.42 19.54 -7.03
CA LEU A 389 13.41 20.20 -7.86
C LEU A 389 12.48 19.18 -8.54
N TYR A 390 13.02 18.06 -9.02
CA TYR A 390 12.23 16.98 -9.60
C TYR A 390 11.31 16.32 -8.55
N LEU A 391 11.81 16.03 -7.34
CA LEU A 391 10.98 15.50 -6.24
C LEU A 391 9.79 16.40 -5.90
N LEU A 392 10.02 17.72 -5.84
CA LEU A 392 8.98 18.72 -5.60
C LEU A 392 7.97 18.72 -6.76
N LEU A 393 8.45 18.87 -8.01
CA LEU A 393 7.62 18.93 -9.20
C LEU A 393 6.79 17.65 -9.42
N SER A 394 7.31 16.49 -9.04
CA SER A 394 6.63 15.20 -9.19
C SER A 394 5.62 14.89 -8.07
N GLY A 395 5.13 15.91 -7.35
CA GLY A 395 4.14 15.77 -6.28
C GLY A 395 4.65 15.02 -5.04
N GLY A 396 5.96 14.90 -4.84
CA GLY A 396 6.56 14.44 -3.58
C GLY A 396 6.14 13.05 -3.08
N ASN A 397 5.67 12.14 -3.95
CA ASN A 397 5.15 10.83 -3.49
C ASN A 397 6.21 9.99 -2.75
N VAL A 398 5.77 9.10 -1.83
CA VAL A 398 6.64 8.36 -0.89
C VAL A 398 7.70 7.49 -1.60
N ALA A 399 7.46 7.02 -2.84
CA ALA A 399 8.48 6.29 -3.60
C ALA A 399 9.58 7.21 -4.13
N THR A 400 9.22 8.38 -4.65
CA THR A 400 10.18 9.40 -5.10
C THR A 400 10.95 10.00 -3.91
N GLN A 401 10.33 10.18 -2.74
CA GLN A 401 11.03 10.61 -1.52
C GLN A 401 12.18 9.65 -1.15
N ARG A 402 11.90 8.34 -1.05
CA ARG A 402 12.94 7.34 -0.73
C ARG A 402 14.03 7.27 -1.78
N ALA A 403 13.65 7.34 -3.06
CA ALA A 403 14.60 7.45 -4.18
C ALA A 403 15.51 8.67 -4.03
N PHE A 404 14.95 9.83 -3.69
CA PHE A 404 15.70 11.06 -3.44
C PHE A 404 16.64 10.92 -2.24
N VAL A 405 16.20 10.38 -1.10
CA VAL A 405 17.08 10.17 0.06
C VAL A 405 18.24 9.22 -0.27
N MET A 406 17.99 8.10 -0.97
CA MET A 406 19.05 7.20 -1.44
C MET A 406 20.06 7.92 -2.33
N LEU A 407 19.57 8.66 -3.33
CA LEU A 407 20.39 9.41 -4.27
C LEU A 407 21.16 10.56 -3.60
N ALA A 408 20.54 11.27 -2.67
CA ALA A 408 21.15 12.35 -1.91
C ALA A 408 22.29 11.85 -1.03
N VAL A 409 22.14 10.71 -0.36
CA VAL A 409 23.23 10.07 0.40
C VAL A 409 24.36 9.63 -0.55
N MET A 410 24.05 9.14 -1.75
CA MET A 410 25.07 8.81 -2.77
C MET A 410 25.80 10.06 -3.29
N LEU A 411 25.10 11.15 -3.58
CA LEU A 411 25.71 12.41 -4.06
C LEU A 411 26.49 13.12 -2.94
N ALA A 412 26.02 13.09 -1.70
CA ALA A 412 26.77 13.55 -0.53
C ALA A 412 28.08 12.77 -0.36
N ALA A 413 28.06 11.44 -0.57
CA ALA A 413 29.29 10.64 -0.62
C ALA A 413 30.22 11.07 -1.77
N VAL A 414 29.71 11.40 -2.96
CA VAL A 414 30.52 11.94 -4.08
C VAL A 414 31.17 13.28 -3.72
N ILE A 415 30.47 14.17 -3.01
CA ILE A 415 30.97 15.48 -2.56
C ILE A 415 32.04 15.33 -1.46
N ALA A 416 31.85 14.38 -0.55
CA ALA A 416 32.80 14.01 0.51
C ALA A 416 33.94 13.06 0.04
N ASP A 417 34.09 12.86 -1.27
CA ASP A 417 35.05 11.95 -1.92
C ASP A 417 35.08 10.51 -1.32
N ARG A 418 33.92 10.03 -0.88
CA ARG A 418 33.69 8.65 -0.46
C ARG A 418 33.06 7.83 -1.59
N PRO A 419 33.19 6.49 -1.58
CA PRO A 419 32.56 5.64 -2.59
C PRO A 419 31.03 5.73 -2.49
N ALA A 420 30.36 6.10 -3.59
CA ALA A 420 28.91 6.34 -3.61
C ALA A 420 28.08 5.04 -3.56
N LEU A 421 28.49 4.01 -4.30
CA LEU A 421 27.80 2.73 -4.36
C LEU A 421 28.31 1.77 -3.28
N THR A 422 27.80 1.90 -2.06
CA THR A 422 28.13 1.02 -0.93
C THR A 422 26.91 0.61 -0.12
N LEU A 423 26.98 -0.57 0.50
CA LEU A 423 25.98 -1.04 1.47
C LEU A 423 25.84 -0.06 2.65
N ARG A 424 26.93 0.63 3.04
CA ARG A 424 26.90 1.63 4.11
C ARG A 424 26.00 2.82 3.76
N ASN A 425 26.03 3.27 2.51
CA ASN A 425 25.18 4.36 2.03
C ASN A 425 23.71 3.92 1.94
N VAL A 426 23.43 2.66 1.56
CA VAL A 426 22.08 2.08 1.63
C VAL A 426 21.57 2.03 3.07
N SER A 427 22.41 1.63 4.03
CA SER A 427 22.09 1.64 5.46
C SER A 427 21.87 3.05 6.05
N ILE A 428 22.64 4.05 5.61
CA ILE A 428 22.43 5.46 5.99
C ILE A 428 21.09 5.97 5.42
N ALA A 429 20.79 5.68 4.16
CA ALA A 429 19.50 6.03 3.56
C ALA A 429 18.32 5.35 4.26
N ALA A 430 18.46 4.08 4.67
CA ALA A 430 17.46 3.38 5.49
C ALA A 430 17.24 4.08 6.84
N LEU A 431 18.31 4.41 7.55
CA LEU A 431 18.25 5.14 8.82
C LEU A 431 17.53 6.49 8.66
N VAL A 432 17.89 7.29 7.65
CA VAL A 432 17.26 8.61 7.40
C VAL A 432 15.77 8.46 7.07
N VAL A 433 15.37 7.51 6.23
CA VAL A 433 13.95 7.29 5.89
C VAL A 433 13.13 6.85 7.10
N VAL A 434 13.65 5.92 7.90
CA VAL A 434 12.90 5.38 9.06
C VAL A 434 12.83 6.38 10.22
N VAL A 435 13.84 7.24 10.40
CA VAL A 435 13.77 8.36 11.36
C VAL A 435 12.79 9.45 10.91
N ALA A 436 12.68 9.71 9.60
CA ALA A 436 11.79 10.74 9.06
C ALA A 436 10.32 10.28 8.91
N ALA A 437 10.08 8.99 8.70
CA ALA A 437 8.75 8.40 8.51
C ALA A 437 8.74 6.91 8.91
N PRO A 438 8.71 6.57 10.21
CA PRO A 438 8.79 5.18 10.68
C PRO A 438 7.58 4.34 10.25
N HIS A 439 6.39 4.94 10.11
CA HIS A 439 5.23 4.27 9.50
C HIS A 439 5.52 3.70 8.10
N SER A 440 6.45 4.28 7.34
CA SER A 440 6.73 3.83 5.97
C SER A 440 7.24 2.38 5.89
N VAL A 441 7.80 1.82 6.98
CA VAL A 441 8.36 0.47 7.07
C VAL A 441 7.37 -0.65 6.72
N THR A 442 6.09 -0.49 7.06
CA THR A 442 5.04 -1.50 6.76
C THR A 442 4.62 -1.48 5.28
N THR A 443 4.89 -0.39 4.57
CA THR A 443 4.42 -0.21 3.20
C THR A 443 5.16 -1.12 2.21
N ALA A 444 4.40 -1.77 1.31
CA ALA A 444 4.95 -2.57 0.22
C ALA A 444 6.05 -1.81 -0.56
N SER A 445 5.82 -0.51 -0.78
CA SER A 445 6.70 0.37 -1.53
C SER A 445 8.04 0.66 -0.84
N PHE A 446 8.10 0.70 0.49
CA PHE A 446 9.37 0.76 1.24
C PHE A 446 10.12 -0.57 1.10
N GLN A 447 9.43 -1.67 1.41
CA GLN A 447 10.00 -3.01 1.47
C GLN A 447 10.60 -3.43 0.13
N MET A 448 9.83 -3.33 -0.97
CA MET A 448 10.32 -3.63 -2.31
C MET A 448 11.47 -2.71 -2.74
N SER A 449 11.41 -1.42 -2.43
CA SER A 449 12.46 -0.47 -2.83
C SER A 449 13.79 -0.77 -2.13
N PHE A 450 13.78 -0.99 -0.81
CA PHE A 450 15.00 -1.32 -0.09
C PHE A 450 15.50 -2.73 -0.41
N ALA A 451 14.62 -3.71 -0.62
CA ALA A 451 15.01 -5.05 -1.04
C ALA A 451 15.73 -5.06 -2.40
N ALA A 452 15.19 -4.34 -3.39
CA ALA A 452 15.81 -4.22 -4.72
C ALA A 452 17.16 -3.47 -4.66
N THR A 453 17.23 -2.31 -4.00
CA THR A 453 18.48 -1.54 -3.90
C THR A 453 19.56 -2.32 -3.13
N LEU A 454 19.19 -3.03 -2.07
CA LEU A 454 20.10 -3.87 -1.30
C LEU A 454 20.63 -5.05 -2.11
N SER A 455 19.74 -5.80 -2.78
CA SER A 455 20.14 -6.98 -3.57
C SER A 455 21.02 -6.59 -4.77
N LEU A 456 20.73 -5.47 -5.43
CA LEU A 456 21.53 -4.94 -6.53
C LEU A 456 22.93 -4.50 -6.05
N VAL A 457 23.03 -3.70 -4.98
CA VAL A 457 24.34 -3.23 -4.46
C VAL A 457 25.18 -4.40 -3.92
N ALA A 458 24.57 -5.35 -3.21
CA ALA A 458 25.24 -6.56 -2.75
C ALA A 458 25.69 -7.46 -3.93
N GLY A 459 24.81 -7.67 -4.91
CA GLY A 459 25.02 -8.52 -6.08
C GLY A 459 26.12 -7.98 -7.01
N TYR A 460 26.03 -6.71 -7.42
CA TYR A 460 27.09 -6.07 -8.21
C TYR A 460 28.42 -6.03 -7.44
N GLY A 461 28.39 -5.75 -6.13
CA GLY A 461 29.58 -5.83 -5.28
C GLY A 461 30.21 -7.24 -5.28
N ALA A 462 29.40 -8.29 -5.26
CA ALA A 462 29.89 -9.67 -5.33
C ALA A 462 30.44 -10.05 -6.73
N ILE A 463 29.79 -9.58 -7.80
CA ILE A 463 30.25 -9.79 -9.19
C ILE A 463 31.60 -9.09 -9.43
N MET A 464 31.75 -7.83 -9.03
CA MET A 464 32.99 -7.09 -9.27
C MET A 464 34.16 -7.61 -8.43
N ARG A 465 33.92 -8.07 -7.19
CA ARG A 465 34.94 -8.79 -6.39
C ARG A 465 35.41 -10.09 -7.05
N ARG A 466 34.53 -10.81 -7.78
CA ARG A 466 34.89 -12.03 -8.53
C ARG A 466 35.56 -11.74 -9.88
N ARG A 467 35.25 -10.61 -10.52
CA ARG A 467 35.92 -10.12 -11.75
C ARG A 467 37.21 -9.35 -11.42
N GLY A 468 37.97 -9.82 -10.42
CA GLY A 468 39.09 -9.10 -9.83
C GLY A 468 40.09 -8.60 -10.86
N GLY A 469 40.26 -7.29 -10.96
CA GLY A 469 41.25 -6.67 -11.85
C GLY A 469 41.06 -7.01 -13.34
N ALA A 470 39.81 -7.21 -13.81
CA ALA A 470 39.52 -7.44 -15.23
C ALA A 470 40.19 -6.37 -16.11
N LYS A 471 41.29 -6.74 -16.79
CA LYS A 471 42.09 -5.84 -17.62
C LYS A 471 41.19 -5.18 -18.67
N ALA A 472 41.48 -3.91 -18.97
CA ALA A 472 40.80 -3.20 -20.04
C ALA A 472 40.82 -4.04 -21.33
N PRO A 473 39.70 -4.09 -22.10
CA PRO A 473 39.64 -4.90 -23.31
C PRO A 473 40.78 -4.49 -24.26
N PRO A 474 41.51 -5.46 -24.85
CA PRO A 474 42.78 -5.18 -25.51
C PRO A 474 42.61 -4.16 -26.64
N ALA A 475 43.41 -3.10 -26.58
CA ALA A 475 43.44 -2.05 -27.59
C ALA A 475 43.83 -2.66 -28.95
N GLY A 476 42.96 -2.51 -29.95
CA GLY A 476 43.08 -3.16 -31.25
C GLY A 476 41.81 -3.85 -31.74
N GLN A 477 40.82 -4.11 -30.88
CA GLN A 477 39.53 -4.67 -31.32
C GLN A 477 38.73 -3.64 -32.16
N PRO A 478 38.12 -4.06 -33.30
CA PRO A 478 37.40 -3.17 -34.19
C PRO A 478 36.16 -2.58 -33.52
N LEU A 479 35.77 -1.36 -33.93
CA LEU A 479 34.70 -0.59 -33.30
C LEU A 479 33.37 -1.36 -33.23
N ALA A 480 32.99 -2.05 -34.31
CA ALA A 480 31.78 -2.88 -34.36
C ALA A 480 31.77 -3.99 -33.28
N TRP A 481 32.91 -4.67 -33.06
CA TRP A 481 33.02 -5.68 -32.00
C TRP A 481 32.97 -5.06 -30.60
N ARG A 482 33.58 -3.88 -30.40
CA ARG A 482 33.49 -3.13 -29.13
C ARG A 482 32.05 -2.70 -28.82
N LEU A 483 31.29 -2.28 -29.84
CA LEU A 483 29.88 -1.94 -29.72
C LEU A 483 29.00 -3.17 -29.42
N LEU A 484 29.20 -4.29 -30.14
CA LEU A 484 28.49 -5.56 -29.90
C LEU A 484 28.78 -6.12 -28.50
N ALA A 485 30.04 -6.11 -28.06
CA ALA A 485 30.42 -6.54 -26.72
C ALA A 485 29.83 -5.62 -25.63
N GLY A 486 29.77 -4.31 -25.88
CA GLY A 486 29.09 -3.34 -25.02
C GLY A 486 27.59 -3.59 -24.92
N ALA A 487 26.90 -3.78 -26.04
CA ALA A 487 25.47 -4.10 -26.08
C ALA A 487 25.16 -5.42 -25.35
N GLY A 488 25.93 -6.48 -25.61
CA GLY A 488 25.80 -7.76 -24.92
C GLY A 488 26.04 -7.66 -23.41
N ALA A 489 27.02 -6.84 -22.98
CA ALA A 489 27.25 -6.57 -21.56
C ALA A 489 26.11 -5.78 -20.91
N THR A 490 25.50 -4.83 -21.62
CA THR A 490 24.33 -4.07 -21.15
C THR A 490 23.10 -4.96 -21.03
N ILE A 491 22.79 -5.78 -22.04
CA ILE A 491 21.68 -6.74 -22.01
C ILE A 491 21.85 -7.73 -20.86
N LEU A 492 23.05 -8.30 -20.69
CA LEU A 492 23.37 -9.18 -19.55
C LEU A 492 23.22 -8.44 -18.21
N GLY A 493 23.59 -7.16 -18.14
CA GLY A 493 23.38 -6.30 -16.97
C GLY A 493 21.90 -6.12 -16.64
N ILE A 494 21.04 -5.90 -17.64
CA ILE A 494 19.57 -5.76 -17.47
C ILE A 494 18.94 -7.09 -17.03
N VAL A 495 19.34 -8.21 -17.64
CA VAL A 495 18.89 -9.57 -17.26
C VAL A 495 19.27 -9.88 -15.81
N VAL A 496 20.54 -9.71 -15.43
CA VAL A 496 21.03 -9.97 -14.07
C VAL A 496 20.38 -9.03 -13.06
N SER A 497 20.24 -7.74 -13.38
CA SER A 497 19.57 -6.77 -12.50
C SER A 497 18.11 -7.11 -12.29
N SER A 498 17.38 -7.44 -13.36
CA SER A 498 15.96 -7.78 -13.29
C SER A 498 15.73 -9.09 -12.51
N LEU A 499 16.62 -10.07 -12.66
CA LEU A 499 16.56 -11.32 -11.88
C LEU A 499 16.87 -11.08 -10.39
N VAL A 500 17.92 -10.31 -10.07
CA VAL A 500 18.36 -10.05 -8.69
C VAL A 500 17.42 -9.11 -7.93
N ALA A 501 16.88 -8.09 -8.60
CA ALA A 501 15.85 -7.22 -8.03
C ALA A 501 14.51 -7.97 -7.92
N GLY A 502 14.07 -8.64 -8.99
CA GLY A 502 12.80 -9.37 -9.04
C GLY A 502 12.72 -10.50 -8.01
N ALA A 503 13.79 -11.28 -7.82
CA ALA A 503 13.83 -12.31 -6.79
C ALA A 503 13.80 -11.72 -5.36
N ALA A 504 14.34 -10.52 -5.16
CA ALA A 504 14.32 -9.84 -3.86
C ALA A 504 12.97 -9.16 -3.58
N THR A 505 12.24 -8.70 -4.60
CA THR A 505 10.92 -8.05 -4.43
C THR A 505 9.74 -9.03 -4.49
N ALA A 506 9.89 -10.19 -5.13
CA ALA A 506 8.80 -11.15 -5.33
C ALA A 506 8.07 -11.56 -4.04
N PRO A 507 8.71 -11.84 -2.88
CA PRO A 507 7.98 -12.20 -1.66
C PRO A 507 7.05 -11.09 -1.17
N PHE A 508 7.52 -9.83 -1.23
CA PHE A 508 6.72 -8.67 -0.83
C PHE A 508 5.59 -8.36 -1.82
N ALA A 509 5.86 -8.48 -3.13
CA ALA A 509 4.83 -8.30 -4.15
C ALA A 509 3.73 -9.36 -4.04
N ALA A 510 4.11 -10.61 -3.79
CA ALA A 510 3.19 -11.72 -3.60
C ALA A 510 2.37 -11.58 -2.31
N TYR A 511 2.97 -11.10 -1.21
CA TYR A 511 2.29 -10.85 0.06
C TYR A 511 1.29 -9.68 0.00
N HIS A 512 1.71 -8.51 -0.53
CA HIS A 512 0.86 -7.30 -0.54
C HIS A 512 -0.18 -7.27 -1.67
N PHE A 513 0.06 -7.96 -2.79
CA PHE A 513 -0.81 -7.90 -3.98
C PHE A 513 -1.37 -9.26 -4.43
N HIS A 514 -1.05 -10.34 -3.73
CA HIS A 514 -1.44 -11.73 -4.08
C HIS A 514 -1.10 -12.10 -5.54
N ARG A 515 0.01 -11.55 -6.07
CA ARG A 515 0.42 -11.71 -7.47
C ARG A 515 1.93 -11.65 -7.62
N VAL A 516 2.47 -12.50 -8.48
CA VAL A 516 3.84 -12.40 -9.02
C VAL A 516 3.73 -12.38 -10.54
N ALA A 517 4.49 -11.52 -11.21
CA ALA A 517 4.53 -11.45 -12.67
C ALA A 517 5.69 -12.32 -13.21
N PRO A 518 5.46 -13.59 -13.62
CA PRO A 518 6.54 -14.50 -14.00
C PRO A 518 7.35 -14.03 -15.21
N PHE A 519 6.74 -13.26 -16.11
CA PHE A 519 7.40 -12.68 -17.29
C PHE A 519 7.95 -11.27 -17.06
N GLY A 520 7.96 -10.76 -15.82
CA GLY A 520 8.54 -9.44 -15.52
C GLY A 520 10.00 -9.29 -15.96
N LEU A 521 10.77 -10.39 -15.98
CA LEU A 521 12.11 -10.43 -16.57
C LEU A 521 12.10 -10.15 -18.08
N VAL A 522 11.18 -10.75 -18.83
CA VAL A 522 11.06 -10.56 -20.29
C VAL A 522 10.55 -9.16 -20.60
N ALA A 523 9.51 -8.71 -19.88
CA ALA A 523 8.97 -7.36 -20.01
C ALA A 523 10.05 -6.30 -19.76
N ASN A 524 10.82 -6.42 -18.66
CA ASN A 524 11.94 -5.52 -18.37
C ASN A 524 13.01 -5.54 -19.48
N VAL A 525 13.41 -6.70 -19.98
CA VAL A 525 14.44 -6.80 -21.03
C VAL A 525 14.02 -6.11 -22.33
N LEU A 526 12.72 -6.14 -22.66
CA LEU A 526 12.19 -5.49 -23.86
C LEU A 526 11.93 -3.99 -23.67
N THR A 527 11.35 -3.56 -22.55
CA THR A 527 10.88 -2.17 -22.37
C THR A 527 11.86 -1.26 -21.61
N LEU A 528 12.66 -1.79 -20.68
CA LEU A 528 13.59 -0.98 -19.89
C LEU A 528 14.65 -0.24 -20.73
N PRO A 529 15.20 -0.80 -21.84
CA PRO A 529 16.07 -0.04 -22.75
C PRO A 529 15.35 1.19 -23.32
N ILE A 530 14.09 1.05 -23.75
CA ILE A 530 13.28 2.15 -24.30
C ILE A 530 13.02 3.21 -23.23
N PHE A 531 12.62 2.79 -22.02
CA PHE A 531 12.42 3.72 -20.90
C PHE A 531 13.68 4.50 -20.53
N THR A 532 14.83 3.82 -20.44
CA THR A 532 16.07 4.40 -19.89
C THR A 532 16.89 5.19 -20.91
N MET A 533 16.89 4.80 -22.19
CA MET A 533 17.66 5.46 -23.24
C MET A 533 16.84 6.47 -24.06
N VAL A 534 15.51 6.36 -24.09
CA VAL A 534 14.64 7.19 -24.94
C VAL A 534 13.64 7.99 -24.11
N VAL A 535 12.71 7.32 -23.40
CA VAL A 535 11.58 7.99 -22.72
C VAL A 535 12.05 8.96 -21.64
N MET A 536 12.89 8.53 -20.69
CA MET A 536 13.32 9.40 -19.58
C MET A 536 14.24 10.55 -20.04
N PRO A 537 15.23 10.36 -20.93
CA PRO A 537 16.01 11.45 -21.49
C PRO A 537 15.18 12.47 -22.28
N LEU A 538 14.24 12.01 -23.12
CA LEU A 538 13.34 12.92 -23.86
C LEU A 538 12.39 13.68 -22.92
N GLY A 539 11.87 13.02 -21.88
CA GLY A 539 11.05 13.68 -20.86
C GLY A 539 11.81 14.79 -20.13
N LEU A 540 13.08 14.56 -19.78
CA LEU A 540 13.93 15.58 -19.17
C LEU A 540 14.24 16.74 -20.15
N VAL A 541 14.69 16.44 -21.37
CA VAL A 541 15.03 17.47 -22.36
C VAL A 541 13.79 18.28 -22.76
N GLY A 542 12.65 17.64 -23.00
CA GLY A 542 11.37 18.31 -23.25
C GLY A 542 10.95 19.22 -22.10
N SER A 543 11.11 18.78 -20.84
CA SER A 543 10.82 19.61 -19.66
C SER A 543 11.71 20.84 -19.56
N LEU A 544 12.99 20.72 -19.95
CA LEU A 544 13.94 21.85 -19.99
C LEU A 544 13.71 22.78 -21.19
N LEU A 545 13.17 22.27 -22.30
CA LEU A 545 12.82 23.05 -23.50
C LEU A 545 11.43 23.70 -23.44
N MET A 546 10.56 23.24 -22.53
CA MET A 546 9.18 23.73 -22.39
C MET A 546 9.06 25.25 -22.18
N PRO A 547 9.91 25.92 -21.36
CA PRO A 547 9.86 27.38 -21.21
C PRO A 547 10.15 28.15 -22.51
N PHE A 548 10.86 27.53 -23.45
CA PHE A 548 11.24 28.10 -24.76
C PHE A 548 10.27 27.71 -25.89
N GLY A 549 9.28 26.86 -25.61
CA GLY A 549 8.34 26.35 -26.62
C GLY A 549 8.91 25.27 -27.56
N LEU A 550 10.11 24.76 -27.30
CA LEU A 550 10.83 23.82 -28.16
C LEU A 550 10.64 22.35 -27.75
N ASP A 551 9.66 22.07 -26.90
CA ASP A 551 9.40 20.77 -26.24
C ASP A 551 8.59 19.77 -27.09
N GLY A 552 7.82 20.26 -28.05
CA GLY A 552 6.84 19.44 -28.78
C GLY A 552 7.43 18.22 -29.49
N TRP A 553 8.64 18.32 -30.06
CA TRP A 553 9.29 17.17 -30.70
C TRP A 553 9.80 16.14 -29.69
N CYS A 554 10.27 16.58 -28.51
CA CYS A 554 10.72 15.67 -27.45
C CYS A 554 9.56 14.83 -26.93
N PHE A 555 8.45 15.49 -26.57
CA PHE A 555 7.28 14.79 -26.05
C PHE A 555 6.60 13.92 -27.11
N ARG A 556 6.54 14.33 -28.38
CA ARG A 556 6.01 13.48 -29.46
C ARG A 556 6.84 12.21 -29.68
N LEU A 557 8.17 12.29 -29.63
CA LEU A 557 9.04 11.09 -29.69
C LEU A 557 8.92 10.23 -28.42
N MET A 558 8.70 10.86 -27.25
CA MET A 558 8.43 10.16 -25.99
C MET A 558 7.10 9.39 -26.05
N GLY A 559 6.05 9.98 -26.62
CA GLY A 559 4.74 9.36 -26.86
C GLY A 559 4.86 8.12 -27.75
N LEU A 560 5.44 8.26 -28.95
CA LEU A 560 5.68 7.13 -29.87
C LEU A 560 6.50 6.00 -29.25
N SER A 561 7.41 6.33 -28.33
CA SER A 561 8.21 5.34 -27.58
C SER A 561 7.38 4.62 -26.51
N LEU A 562 6.38 5.29 -25.94
CA LEU A 562 5.44 4.71 -24.97
C LEU A 562 4.33 3.89 -25.66
N ASP A 563 3.86 4.28 -26.85
CA ASP A 563 2.97 3.48 -27.69
C ASP A 563 3.59 2.10 -27.98
N LEU A 564 4.89 2.07 -28.33
CA LEU A 564 5.63 0.82 -28.53
C LEU A 564 5.73 -0.02 -27.25
N VAL A 565 5.93 0.61 -26.09
CA VAL A 565 5.94 -0.08 -24.79
C VAL A 565 4.56 -0.65 -24.44
N LEU A 566 3.48 0.10 -24.68
CA LEU A 566 2.10 -0.33 -24.47
C LEU A 566 1.77 -1.51 -25.38
N TRP A 567 2.10 -1.44 -26.67
CA TRP A 567 1.92 -2.53 -27.62
C TRP A 567 2.66 -3.82 -27.20
N VAL A 568 3.93 -3.72 -26.78
CA VAL A 568 4.69 -4.87 -26.24
C VAL A 568 4.03 -5.42 -24.97
N SER A 569 3.50 -4.55 -24.11
CA SER A 569 2.87 -4.93 -22.85
C SER A 569 1.51 -5.60 -23.06
N GLU A 570 0.69 -5.10 -23.98
CA GLU A 570 -0.59 -5.71 -24.37
C GLU A 570 -0.36 -7.06 -25.07
N TRP A 571 0.57 -7.12 -26.02
CA TRP A 571 0.92 -8.35 -26.74
C TRP A 571 1.35 -9.45 -25.75
N LEU A 572 2.23 -9.13 -24.81
CA LEU A 572 2.67 -10.07 -23.78
C LEU A 572 1.54 -10.38 -22.78
N PHE A 573 0.69 -9.43 -22.42
CA PHE A 573 -0.48 -9.67 -21.55
C PHE A 573 -1.48 -10.66 -22.19
N ARG A 574 -1.81 -10.49 -23.47
CA ARG A 574 -2.72 -11.37 -24.23
C ARG A 574 -2.26 -12.83 -24.33
N ILE A 575 -0.95 -13.08 -24.19
CA ILE A 575 -0.34 -14.44 -24.23
C ILE A 575 -0.36 -15.12 -22.84
N LEU A 576 -0.57 -14.35 -21.76
CA LEU A 576 -0.38 -14.80 -20.38
C LEU A 576 -1.70 -15.10 -19.66
N PRO A 577 -1.86 -16.29 -19.04
CA PRO A 577 -2.88 -16.49 -18.03
C PRO A 577 -2.49 -15.72 -16.76
N ASP A 578 -3.30 -14.73 -16.36
CA ASP A 578 -3.16 -14.11 -15.05
C ASP A 578 -3.42 -15.17 -13.95
N ARG A 579 -2.59 -15.14 -12.91
CA ARG A 579 -2.64 -16.10 -11.80
C ARG A 579 -2.36 -15.36 -10.50
N GLY A 580 -3.38 -15.33 -9.64
CA GLY A 580 -3.17 -15.02 -8.22
C GLY A 580 -2.22 -16.06 -7.61
N THR A 581 -1.38 -15.62 -6.66
CA THR A 581 -0.49 -16.52 -5.92
C THR A 581 -1.15 -17.10 -4.66
N GLY A 582 -2.40 -16.72 -4.38
CA GLY A 582 -3.10 -17.07 -3.13
C GLY A 582 -2.64 -16.23 -1.94
N PRO A 583 -2.99 -16.66 -0.71
CA PRO A 583 -2.50 -16.05 0.51
C PRO A 583 -1.07 -16.54 0.80
N ILE A 584 -0.25 -15.66 1.36
CA ILE A 584 1.15 -15.93 1.68
C ILE A 584 1.41 -15.60 3.13
N SER A 585 2.05 -16.52 3.85
CA SER A 585 2.32 -16.35 5.26
C SER A 585 3.33 -15.23 5.50
N GLY A 586 3.01 -14.31 6.41
CA GLY A 586 3.94 -13.28 6.87
C GLY A 586 5.24 -13.88 7.43
N THR A 587 5.16 -15.06 8.05
CA THR A 587 6.32 -15.82 8.55
C THR A 587 7.31 -16.16 7.43
N GLY A 588 6.81 -16.60 6.27
CA GLY A 588 7.65 -16.87 5.09
C GLY A 588 8.35 -15.61 4.58
N VAL A 589 7.63 -14.48 4.55
CA VAL A 589 8.19 -13.16 4.17
C VAL A 589 9.28 -12.71 5.16
N VAL A 590 9.08 -12.90 6.46
CA VAL A 590 10.08 -12.58 7.50
C VAL A 590 11.35 -13.41 7.30
N PHE A 591 11.24 -14.73 7.12
CA PHE A 591 12.40 -15.60 6.87
C PHE A 591 13.13 -15.25 5.56
N LEU A 592 12.40 -14.92 4.48
CA LEU A 592 12.99 -14.48 3.21
C LEU A 592 13.67 -13.10 3.33
N THR A 593 13.13 -12.20 4.16
CA THR A 593 13.75 -10.90 4.48
C THR A 593 15.06 -11.11 5.28
N ALA A 594 15.03 -11.97 6.30
CA ALA A 594 16.22 -12.35 7.07
C ALA A 594 17.28 -13.01 6.19
N ALA A 595 16.88 -13.86 5.24
CA ALA A 595 17.77 -14.46 4.25
C ALA A 595 18.42 -13.40 3.34
N LEU A 596 17.65 -12.43 2.84
CA LEU A 596 18.16 -11.33 2.03
C LEU A 596 19.17 -10.46 2.80
N PHE A 597 18.89 -10.14 4.06
CA PHE A 597 19.80 -9.40 4.94
C PHE A 597 21.08 -10.20 5.22
N ALA A 598 20.98 -11.49 5.56
CA ALA A 598 22.14 -12.36 5.77
C ALA A 598 23.00 -12.51 4.50
N ALA A 599 22.39 -12.63 3.32
CA ALA A 599 23.10 -12.72 2.05
C ALA A 599 23.82 -11.41 1.65
N SER A 600 23.30 -10.27 2.11
CA SER A 600 23.74 -8.94 1.67
C SER A 600 24.74 -8.27 2.63
N PHE A 601 24.53 -8.38 3.95
CA PHE A 601 25.31 -7.64 4.95
C PHE A 601 26.53 -8.41 5.49
N PHE A 602 26.47 -9.76 5.59
CA PHE A 602 27.62 -10.54 6.03
C PHE A 602 28.71 -10.60 4.94
N ALA A 603 29.90 -10.11 5.28
CA ALA A 603 31.04 -10.06 4.37
C ALA A 603 31.92 -11.33 4.41
N SER A 604 31.71 -12.20 5.40
CA SER A 604 32.42 -13.46 5.67
C SER A 604 31.69 -14.70 5.08
N LYS A 605 32.05 -15.92 5.53
CA LYS A 605 31.28 -17.14 5.21
C LYS A 605 29.92 -17.19 5.95
N LEU A 606 29.66 -16.35 6.96
CA LEU A 606 28.37 -16.31 7.69
C LEU A 606 27.16 -16.04 6.79
N ARG A 607 27.35 -15.38 5.65
CA ARG A 607 26.29 -15.16 4.64
C ARG A 607 25.57 -16.44 4.19
N TYR A 608 26.19 -17.62 4.32
CA TYR A 608 25.55 -18.89 3.97
C TYR A 608 24.39 -19.27 4.90
N ILE A 609 24.24 -18.61 6.06
CA ILE A 609 23.02 -18.67 6.91
C ILE A 609 21.77 -18.23 6.12
N ALA A 610 21.92 -17.42 5.06
CA ALA A 610 20.82 -17.10 4.15
C ALA A 610 20.19 -18.34 3.47
N VAL A 611 20.92 -19.44 3.31
CA VAL A 611 20.41 -20.65 2.64
C VAL A 611 19.35 -21.37 3.49
N PRO A 612 19.61 -21.79 4.75
CA PRO A 612 18.56 -22.38 5.59
C PRO A 612 17.42 -21.40 5.89
N LEU A 613 17.69 -20.10 6.01
CA LEU A 613 16.62 -19.08 6.15
C LEU A 613 15.74 -18.99 4.90
N ALA A 614 16.32 -19.02 3.70
CA ALA A 614 15.56 -19.02 2.45
C ALA A 614 14.77 -20.33 2.26
N ILE A 615 15.32 -21.48 2.68
CA ILE A 615 14.60 -22.76 2.66
C ILE A 615 13.42 -22.74 3.64
N ALA A 616 13.63 -22.31 4.88
CA ALA A 616 12.55 -22.17 5.87
C ALA A 616 11.47 -21.19 5.38
N GLY A 617 11.88 -20.06 4.79
CA GLY A 617 10.97 -19.09 4.20
C GLY A 617 10.17 -19.62 3.01
N LEU A 618 10.80 -20.41 2.11
CA LEU A 618 10.11 -21.06 0.98
C LEU A 618 9.18 -22.21 1.40
N LEU A 619 9.54 -22.94 2.46
CA LEU A 619 8.67 -23.99 3.04
C LEU A 619 7.44 -23.39 3.75
N THR A 620 7.59 -22.21 4.35
CA THR A 620 6.52 -21.49 5.05
C THR A 620 5.82 -20.41 4.21
N ILE A 621 6.19 -20.22 2.93
CA ILE A 621 5.65 -19.10 2.12
C ILE A 621 4.16 -19.25 1.82
N ARG A 622 3.69 -20.49 1.57
CA ARG A 622 2.28 -20.75 1.29
C ARG A 622 1.51 -20.70 2.60
N ASP A 623 0.45 -19.91 2.63
CA ASP A 623 -0.55 -20.11 3.66
C ASP A 623 -1.32 -21.40 3.34
N THR A 624 -1.26 -22.38 4.24
CA THR A 624 -1.98 -23.66 4.13
C THR A 624 -3.25 -23.68 4.98
N SER A 625 -3.68 -22.52 5.49
CA SER A 625 -4.99 -22.37 6.11
C SER A 625 -6.08 -22.61 5.06
N ASP A 626 -7.13 -23.36 5.42
CA ASP A 626 -8.29 -23.56 4.55
C ASP A 626 -8.89 -22.21 4.13
N PRO A 627 -9.35 -22.05 2.88
CA PRO A 627 -10.05 -20.83 2.50
C PRO A 627 -11.32 -20.68 3.36
N PRO A 628 -11.67 -19.44 3.77
CA PRO A 628 -12.87 -19.19 4.58
C PRO A 628 -14.13 -19.66 3.85
N GLN A 629 -15.19 -19.97 4.59
CA GLN A 629 -16.48 -20.35 3.98
C GLN A 629 -17.25 -19.14 3.44
N LEU A 630 -17.10 -18.00 4.11
CA LEU A 630 -17.77 -16.75 3.79
C LEU A 630 -16.83 -15.59 4.10
N VAL A 631 -16.81 -14.57 3.25
CA VAL A 631 -16.21 -13.26 3.55
C VAL A 631 -17.27 -12.18 3.38
N VAL A 632 -17.37 -11.32 4.39
CA VAL A 632 -18.34 -10.22 4.50
C VAL A 632 -17.57 -8.91 4.54
N TYR A 633 -17.75 -8.05 3.54
CA TYR A 633 -17.14 -6.72 3.51
C TYR A 633 -17.82 -5.77 4.51
N GLU A 634 -17.14 -4.69 4.91
CA GLU A 634 -17.61 -3.74 5.93
C GLU A 634 -18.96 -3.03 5.62
N ASP A 635 -19.48 -3.13 4.39
CA ASP A 635 -20.80 -2.61 4.00
C ASP A 635 -21.97 -3.59 4.21
N GLY A 636 -21.70 -4.83 4.65
CA GLY A 636 -22.71 -5.87 4.91
C GLY A 636 -23.51 -6.34 3.70
N ARG A 637 -23.18 -5.88 2.49
CA ARG A 637 -23.91 -6.15 1.23
C ARG A 637 -23.04 -6.86 0.20
N THR A 638 -21.73 -6.58 0.21
CA THR A 638 -20.75 -7.29 -0.59
C THR A 638 -20.30 -8.51 0.22
N ILE A 639 -20.81 -9.69 -0.17
CA ILE A 639 -20.54 -10.98 0.46
C ILE A 639 -20.13 -11.99 -0.60
N ALA A 640 -19.10 -12.79 -0.29
CA ALA A 640 -18.63 -13.91 -1.10
C ALA A 640 -18.69 -15.21 -0.28
N ALA A 641 -19.22 -16.27 -0.87
CA ALA A 641 -19.22 -17.64 -0.34
C ALA A 641 -18.30 -18.53 -1.18
N PHE A 642 -17.58 -19.44 -0.51
CA PHE A 642 -16.57 -20.29 -1.14
C PHE A 642 -17.08 -21.73 -1.21
N ALA A 643 -17.12 -22.28 -2.43
CA ALA A 643 -17.51 -23.67 -2.69
C ALA A 643 -16.32 -24.63 -2.51
N GLY A 644 -16.61 -25.93 -2.42
CA GLY A 644 -15.60 -26.97 -2.18
C GLY A 644 -14.61 -27.20 -3.34
N ASP A 645 -14.91 -26.69 -4.54
CA ASP A 645 -14.05 -26.67 -5.72
C ASP A 645 -13.14 -25.41 -5.78
N GLY A 646 -13.31 -24.47 -4.84
CA GLY A 646 -12.63 -23.18 -4.84
C GLY A 646 -13.28 -22.10 -5.71
N ALA A 647 -14.48 -22.33 -6.24
CA ALA A 647 -15.28 -21.29 -6.87
C ALA A 647 -15.83 -20.29 -5.83
N ILE A 648 -15.99 -19.03 -6.26
CA ILE A 648 -16.53 -17.94 -5.44
C ILE A 648 -17.91 -17.56 -5.95
N ALA A 649 -18.94 -17.77 -5.13
CA ALA A 649 -20.30 -17.30 -5.37
C ALA A 649 -20.53 -15.95 -4.69
N TYR A 650 -21.25 -15.04 -5.34
CA TYR A 650 -21.46 -13.67 -4.84
C TYR A 650 -22.93 -13.42 -4.48
N LEU A 651 -23.17 -12.67 -3.41
CA LEU A 651 -24.53 -12.30 -3.01
C LEU A 651 -25.17 -11.30 -3.99
N ALA A 652 -24.41 -10.30 -4.42
CA ALA A 652 -24.90 -9.25 -5.32
C ALA A 652 -24.64 -9.60 -6.78
N ARG A 653 -25.68 -9.56 -7.64
CA ARG A 653 -25.55 -9.74 -9.11
C ARG A 653 -24.58 -8.76 -9.80
N ARG A 654 -24.26 -7.64 -9.15
CA ARG A 654 -23.24 -6.66 -9.58
C ARG A 654 -22.40 -6.25 -8.36
N PRO A 655 -21.41 -7.05 -7.95
CA PRO A 655 -20.60 -6.76 -6.77
C PRO A 655 -19.54 -5.69 -7.08
N LYS A 656 -18.94 -5.11 -6.03
CA LYS A 656 -17.88 -4.11 -6.18
C LYS A 656 -16.61 -4.74 -6.75
N ARG A 657 -16.32 -4.52 -8.05
CA ARG A 657 -15.14 -5.06 -8.76
C ARG A 657 -13.86 -5.00 -7.92
N PHE A 658 -13.48 -3.82 -7.43
CA PHE A 658 -12.26 -3.65 -6.61
C PHE A 658 -12.14 -4.65 -5.43
N VAL A 659 -13.25 -4.94 -4.75
CA VAL A 659 -13.32 -5.90 -3.62
C VAL A 659 -13.31 -7.34 -4.14
N THR A 660 -14.08 -7.65 -5.19
CA THR A 660 -14.11 -9.00 -5.77
C THR A 660 -12.78 -9.41 -6.37
N ASP A 661 -12.12 -8.49 -7.07
CA ASP A 661 -10.88 -8.74 -7.79
C ASP A 661 -9.70 -8.85 -6.80
N GLN A 662 -9.84 -8.31 -5.59
CA GLN A 662 -8.93 -8.59 -4.47
C GLN A 662 -9.16 -10.00 -3.91
N TRP A 663 -10.41 -10.37 -3.62
CA TRP A 663 -10.74 -11.72 -3.13
C TRP A 663 -10.43 -12.83 -4.14
N GLU A 664 -10.66 -12.61 -5.45
CA GLU A 664 -10.30 -13.54 -6.52
C GLU A 664 -8.78 -13.75 -6.64
N ARG A 665 -7.95 -12.75 -6.31
CA ARG A 665 -6.49 -12.91 -6.25
C ARG A 665 -6.00 -13.55 -4.95
N SER A 666 -6.63 -13.24 -3.82
CA SER A 666 -6.28 -13.78 -2.50
C SER A 666 -6.71 -15.23 -2.30
N PHE A 667 -7.89 -15.61 -2.79
CA PHE A 667 -8.55 -16.89 -2.47
C PHE A 667 -9.09 -17.65 -3.70
N GLY A 668 -9.22 -17.01 -4.85
CA GLY A 668 -9.87 -17.60 -6.03
C GLY A 668 -9.01 -18.64 -6.73
N VAL A 669 -9.55 -19.83 -6.95
CA VAL A 669 -8.93 -20.84 -7.82
C VAL A 669 -9.15 -20.45 -9.28
N SER A 670 -8.12 -20.61 -10.12
CA SER A 670 -8.15 -20.16 -11.53
C SER A 670 -9.30 -20.81 -12.32
N PRO A 671 -9.97 -20.10 -13.28
CA PRO A 671 -11.16 -20.59 -13.99
C PRO A 671 -11.03 -21.94 -14.72
N ALA A 672 -9.81 -22.44 -14.92
CA ALA A 672 -9.56 -23.79 -15.42
C ALA A 672 -10.10 -24.91 -14.50
N ALA A 673 -10.31 -24.65 -13.21
CA ALA A 673 -10.98 -25.58 -12.29
C ALA A 673 -12.51 -25.61 -12.51
N VAL A 674 -13.13 -24.43 -12.65
CA VAL A 674 -14.58 -24.25 -12.86
C VAL A 674 -15.05 -24.91 -14.17
N ALA A 675 -14.17 -24.99 -15.17
CA ALA A 675 -14.44 -25.69 -16.43
C ALA A 675 -14.58 -27.23 -16.30
N ALA A 676 -14.34 -27.81 -15.11
CA ALA A 676 -14.28 -29.26 -14.91
C ALA A 676 -15.43 -29.85 -14.05
N SER A 677 -16.34 -29.06 -13.47
CA SER A 677 -17.44 -29.61 -12.66
C SER A 677 -18.69 -28.71 -12.59
N PRO A 678 -19.87 -29.17 -13.05
CA PRO A 678 -21.15 -28.48 -12.83
C PRO A 678 -21.79 -28.88 -11.48
N ALA A 679 -21.04 -28.75 -10.38
CA ALA A 679 -21.51 -29.08 -9.03
C ALA A 679 -22.18 -27.85 -8.37
N ALA A 680 -23.49 -27.67 -8.62
CA ALA A 680 -24.22 -26.49 -8.16
C ALA A 680 -24.40 -26.43 -6.62
N VAL A 681 -24.40 -25.20 -6.08
CA VAL A 681 -24.87 -24.91 -4.71
C VAL A 681 -26.37 -25.22 -4.65
N ALA A 682 -26.75 -26.33 -4.03
CA ALA A 682 -28.13 -26.79 -3.99
C ALA A 682 -29.00 -25.92 -3.07
N PRO A 683 -30.14 -25.37 -3.56
CA PRO A 683 -31.09 -24.65 -2.70
C PRO A 683 -31.86 -25.66 -1.84
N HIS A 684 -31.61 -25.67 -0.53
CA HIS A 684 -32.31 -26.56 0.39
C HIS A 684 -33.72 -26.02 0.70
N VAL A 685 -34.68 -26.40 -0.14
CA VAL A 685 -36.11 -26.26 0.17
C VAL A 685 -36.44 -27.21 1.33
N PRO A 686 -37.05 -26.74 2.44
CA PRO A 686 -37.60 -27.62 3.46
C PRO A 686 -38.92 -28.24 2.94
N PRO A 687 -39.23 -29.51 3.24
CA PRO A 687 -40.48 -30.14 2.80
C PRO A 687 -41.69 -29.40 3.38
N ALA A 688 -42.73 -29.22 2.56
CA ALA A 688 -43.95 -28.53 2.97
C ALA A 688 -44.70 -29.32 4.04
N TYR A 689 -45.16 -28.63 5.08
CA TYR A 689 -45.98 -29.22 6.15
C TYR A 689 -47.40 -29.48 5.62
N SER A 690 -47.89 -30.71 5.76
CA SER A 690 -49.27 -31.09 5.47
C SER A 690 -49.80 -31.98 6.61
N PRO A 691 -50.98 -31.70 7.21
CA PRO A 691 -51.34 -32.27 8.50
C PRO A 691 -52.01 -33.65 8.38
N ALA A 692 -51.48 -34.66 9.08
CA ALA A 692 -52.14 -35.96 9.25
C ALA A 692 -51.77 -36.66 10.58
N ALA A 693 -52.81 -37.07 11.32
CA ALA A 693 -52.88 -38.11 12.36
C ALA A 693 -51.77 -38.25 13.44
N LEU A 694 -52.17 -38.17 14.71
CA LEU A 694 -51.38 -38.72 15.84
C LEU A 694 -51.50 -40.25 15.91
N PRO A 695 -50.41 -40.97 16.25
CA PRO A 695 -50.48 -42.29 16.88
C PRO A 695 -50.44 -42.17 18.43
N THR A 696 -51.20 -43.04 19.10
CA THR A 696 -51.27 -43.14 20.58
C THR A 696 -50.10 -43.93 21.19
N PRO A 697 -49.73 -43.70 22.47
CA PRO A 697 -48.63 -44.43 23.12
C PRO A 697 -49.05 -45.82 23.62
N PRO A 698 -48.14 -46.82 23.62
CA PRO A 698 -48.24 -48.03 24.45
C PRO A 698 -47.76 -47.76 25.89
N ALA A 699 -48.15 -48.62 26.84
CA ALA A 699 -47.93 -48.46 28.28
C ALA A 699 -46.62 -49.11 28.80
N GLU A 700 -46.29 -48.83 30.07
CA GLU A 700 -45.17 -49.41 30.83
C GLU A 700 -45.28 -50.93 31.04
N PRO A 701 -44.20 -51.58 31.52
CA PRO A 701 -44.21 -51.92 32.95
C PRO A 701 -42.93 -51.57 33.74
N LEU A 702 -43.09 -51.49 35.07
CA LEU A 702 -42.15 -50.97 36.08
C LEU A 702 -41.09 -52.00 36.57
N SER A 703 -40.15 -51.49 37.39
CA SER A 703 -39.40 -52.17 38.48
C SER A 703 -37.94 -52.64 38.16
N PRO A 704 -37.08 -52.99 39.15
CA PRO A 704 -36.08 -52.03 39.64
C PRO A 704 -34.68 -52.66 39.94
N THR A 705 -33.92 -52.03 40.86
CA THR A 705 -32.63 -52.46 41.48
C THR A 705 -31.36 -52.25 40.65
N ALA A 706 -30.14 -52.29 41.22
CA ALA A 706 -29.56 -51.60 42.39
C ALA A 706 -28.07 -52.01 42.52
N ALA A 707 -27.23 -51.13 43.12
CA ALA A 707 -25.81 -51.35 43.41
C ALA A 707 -24.88 -51.50 42.16
N ALA A 708 -23.57 -51.21 42.21
CA ALA A 708 -22.74 -50.74 43.33
C ALA A 708 -21.70 -49.69 42.88
N SER A 709 -21.28 -48.83 43.81
CA SER A 709 -19.92 -48.26 43.87
C SER A 709 -19.30 -48.74 45.19
N PRO A 710 -17.97 -48.96 45.26
CA PRO A 710 -17.05 -47.87 45.63
C PRO A 710 -15.70 -47.99 44.85
N ALA A 711 -14.60 -47.26 45.10
CA ALA A 711 -14.27 -46.31 46.19
C ALA A 711 -13.24 -45.26 45.73
N MET A 712 -13.39 -44.00 46.19
CA MET A 712 -12.36 -43.05 46.71
C MET A 712 -11.07 -42.72 45.88
N ALA A 713 -10.36 -41.60 46.07
CA ALA A 713 -10.39 -40.62 47.17
C ALA A 713 -9.96 -39.18 46.76
N HIS A 714 -10.51 -38.19 47.48
CA HIS A 714 -10.10 -36.79 47.79
C HIS A 714 -9.61 -35.77 46.70
N VAL A 715 -9.96 -34.46 46.65
CA VAL A 715 -10.47 -33.40 47.59
C VAL A 715 -9.34 -32.62 48.31
N PRO A 716 -9.32 -31.25 48.43
CA PRO A 716 -10.00 -30.17 47.63
C PRO A 716 -9.26 -28.78 47.53
N LEU A 717 -9.97 -27.76 47.01
CA LEU A 717 -9.95 -26.29 47.36
C LEU A 717 -8.66 -25.45 47.37
N GLN A 718 -8.72 -24.25 46.75
CA GLN A 718 -8.82 -22.93 47.44
C GLN A 718 -8.74 -21.70 46.50
N ASN A 719 -9.58 -20.68 46.77
CA ASN A 719 -9.31 -19.21 46.70
C ASN A 719 -8.84 -18.55 45.37
N LEU A 720 -8.98 -17.23 45.12
CA LEU A 720 -9.67 -16.11 45.81
C LEU A 720 -10.12 -15.08 44.73
N ALA A 721 -10.76 -13.96 45.12
CA ALA A 721 -11.35 -12.97 44.21
C ALA A 721 -10.82 -11.53 44.41
N SER A 722 -11.34 -10.62 43.57
CA SER A 722 -11.41 -9.14 43.71
C SER A 722 -10.13 -8.29 43.83
N ASP A 723 -10.02 -7.27 42.96
CA ASP A 723 -10.01 -5.84 43.35
C ASP A 723 -9.92 -4.93 42.10
N ALA A 724 -10.45 -3.70 42.05
CA ALA A 724 -11.40 -3.02 42.93
C ALA A 724 -12.14 -1.89 42.15
N LEU A 725 -13.29 -1.44 42.63
CA LEU A 725 -14.04 -0.30 42.08
C LEU A 725 -14.86 0.39 43.21
N PRO A 726 -14.55 1.63 43.63
CA PRO A 726 -15.27 2.32 44.70
C PRO A 726 -16.57 3.02 44.22
N PRO A 727 -17.53 3.33 45.12
CA PRO A 727 -18.96 3.23 44.79
C PRO A 727 -19.72 4.57 44.71
N ALA A 728 -21.00 4.46 44.30
CA ALA A 728 -22.01 5.52 44.40
C ALA A 728 -22.64 5.61 45.81
N VAL A 729 -23.30 6.73 46.10
CA VAL A 729 -24.06 7.00 47.34
C VAL A 729 -25.53 7.31 46.99
N ALA A 730 -26.45 7.06 47.92
CA ALA A 730 -27.89 6.88 47.68
C ALA A 730 -28.76 8.16 47.67
N MET A 731 -30.02 8.01 47.23
CA MET A 731 -31.08 9.03 47.31
C MET A 731 -31.76 9.07 48.69
N PRO A 732 -32.59 10.10 48.95
CA PRO A 732 -34.00 9.86 49.31
C PRO A 732 -35.02 10.72 48.51
N PRO A 733 -36.35 10.44 48.59
CA PRO A 733 -37.37 10.97 47.66
C PRO A 733 -38.46 11.89 48.26
N GLY A 734 -39.21 12.57 47.37
CA GLY A 734 -40.43 13.36 47.65
C GLY A 734 -40.52 14.60 46.74
N SER A 735 -41.68 15.21 46.46
CA SER A 735 -43.09 14.81 46.61
C SER A 735 -44.00 15.66 45.69
N VAL A 736 -45.32 15.40 45.69
CA VAL A 736 -46.35 15.97 44.80
C VAL A 736 -46.59 17.49 45.00
N GLU A 737 -46.78 18.23 43.90
CA GLU A 737 -47.79 19.32 43.61
C GLU A 737 -47.42 19.96 42.25
N ALA A 738 -48.28 20.37 41.29
CA ALA A 738 -49.66 20.89 41.20
C ALA A 738 -49.75 22.43 41.09
N THR A 739 -50.74 22.91 40.33
CA THR A 739 -51.06 24.31 39.90
C THR A 739 -49.93 25.05 39.12
N SER A 740 -50.08 25.65 37.93
CA SER A 740 -51.16 26.31 37.15
C SER A 740 -51.19 27.84 37.24
N SER A 741 -50.76 28.53 36.18
CA SER A 741 -51.34 29.81 35.72
C SER A 741 -50.78 30.26 34.37
N ALA A 742 -51.66 30.64 33.45
CA ALA A 742 -51.36 31.61 32.37
C ALA A 742 -51.82 33.01 32.86
N PRO A 743 -51.47 34.14 32.18
CA PRO A 743 -52.11 34.47 30.90
C PRO A 743 -51.21 35.21 29.88
N ALA A 744 -51.79 35.47 28.71
CA ALA A 744 -51.36 36.46 27.70
C ALA A 744 -51.87 37.89 28.12
N PRO A 745 -51.92 38.98 27.30
CA PRO A 745 -51.89 39.08 25.82
C PRO A 745 -51.16 40.33 25.23
N SER A 746 -51.45 40.63 23.94
CA SER A 746 -51.43 41.97 23.28
C SER A 746 -50.08 42.66 23.00
N SER A 747 -49.92 43.51 21.95
CA SER A 747 -50.67 43.74 20.69
C SER A 747 -49.92 44.73 19.75
N GLN A 748 -50.46 44.97 18.55
CA GLN A 748 -50.15 46.05 17.57
C GLN A 748 -48.81 45.89 16.79
N ALA A 749 -48.65 46.11 15.47
CA ALA A 749 -49.40 46.71 14.33
C ALA A 749 -48.86 48.08 13.82
N VAL A 750 -49.24 48.44 12.58
CA VAL A 750 -48.97 49.70 11.81
C VAL A 750 -47.58 49.81 11.15
N ASP A 751 -47.37 50.46 9.99
CA ASP A 751 -48.02 50.33 8.65
C ASP A 751 -47.23 51.10 7.55
N GLY A 752 -47.51 50.83 6.26
CA GLY A 752 -47.10 51.64 5.08
C GLY A 752 -45.63 51.56 4.60
N GLY A 753 -45.27 51.89 3.34
CA GLY A 753 -46.10 52.27 2.18
C GLY A 753 -45.29 52.42 0.85
N PHE A 754 -45.94 52.16 -0.30
CA PHE A 754 -45.47 52.34 -1.70
C PHE A 754 -45.77 53.79 -2.21
N PRO A 755 -45.55 54.21 -3.51
CA PRO A 755 -45.17 53.52 -4.78
C PRO A 755 -43.91 54.17 -5.45
N THR A 756 -43.54 54.15 -6.74
CA THR A 756 -44.15 53.76 -8.06
C THR A 756 -43.04 53.56 -9.13
N GLY A 757 -43.31 52.91 -10.29
CA GLY A 757 -42.53 53.18 -11.53
C GLY A 757 -42.48 52.07 -12.62
N GLU A 758 -43.26 52.22 -13.69
CA GLU A 758 -43.26 51.44 -14.95
C GLU A 758 -43.93 52.31 -16.06
N PRO A 759 -44.05 51.93 -17.36
CA PRO A 759 -43.45 50.82 -18.15
C PRO A 759 -42.87 51.27 -19.52
N THR A 760 -42.44 50.35 -20.40
CA THR A 760 -42.71 50.40 -21.87
C THR A 760 -42.34 49.11 -22.63
N SER A 761 -42.95 48.94 -23.81
CA SER A 761 -42.73 47.91 -24.85
C SER A 761 -43.07 48.57 -26.23
N PRO A 762 -42.98 47.95 -27.45
CA PRO A 762 -42.83 46.52 -27.79
C PRO A 762 -41.89 46.19 -28.99
N ALA A 763 -41.94 44.93 -29.48
CA ALA A 763 -42.15 44.53 -30.89
C ALA A 763 -41.16 43.52 -31.54
N ALA A 764 -41.74 42.75 -32.49
CA ALA A 764 -41.16 42.03 -33.64
C ALA A 764 -40.28 40.76 -33.44
N ALA A 765 -40.74 39.68 -34.08
CA ALA A 765 -39.89 38.59 -34.61
C ALA A 765 -39.57 38.87 -36.11
N PRO A 766 -38.64 38.13 -36.75
CA PRO A 766 -39.11 36.93 -37.48
C PRO A 766 -38.11 35.76 -37.59
N THR A 767 -38.62 34.60 -37.99
CA THR A 767 -37.87 33.56 -38.72
C THR A 767 -38.26 33.58 -40.21
N PRO A 768 -37.36 33.16 -41.10
CA PRO A 768 -37.76 32.53 -42.35
C PRO A 768 -37.07 31.15 -42.58
N GLN A 769 -37.59 30.40 -43.55
CA GLN A 769 -37.17 29.05 -43.92
C GLN A 769 -36.43 29.00 -45.27
N MET A 770 -35.71 27.88 -45.49
CA MET A 770 -35.45 27.18 -46.77
C MET A 770 -34.87 27.93 -48.00
N ALA A 771 -33.85 27.31 -48.59
CA ALA A 771 -33.68 27.20 -50.05
C ALA A 771 -32.90 25.92 -50.41
N ASP A 772 -33.41 25.11 -51.33
CA ASP A 772 -32.76 23.89 -51.87
C ASP A 772 -31.97 24.20 -53.16
N ALA A 773 -30.86 23.47 -53.43
CA ALA A 773 -30.16 23.52 -54.72
C ALA A 773 -29.34 22.24 -55.07
N THR A 774 -30.04 21.21 -55.55
CA THR A 774 -29.64 20.33 -56.68
C THR A 774 -28.18 19.83 -56.84
N SER A 775 -27.91 18.63 -56.28
CA SER A 775 -27.62 17.38 -57.03
C SER A 775 -26.35 17.14 -57.90
N LYS A 776 -25.86 15.88 -57.77
CA LYS A 776 -25.27 14.95 -58.79
C LYS A 776 -23.76 14.97 -59.15
N ALA A 777 -23.15 13.81 -58.83
CA ALA A 777 -22.19 13.02 -59.62
C ALA A 777 -20.72 13.51 -59.78
N ALA A 778 -19.70 12.65 -59.91
CA ALA A 778 -19.50 11.22 -59.59
C ALA A 778 -17.99 10.84 -59.77
N VAL A 779 -17.63 9.55 -59.58
CA VAL A 779 -16.36 8.90 -60.03
C VAL A 779 -15.10 9.26 -59.19
N ALA A 780 -14.24 8.32 -58.73
CA ALA A 780 -14.36 6.85 -58.59
C ALA A 780 -13.38 6.29 -57.53
N THR A 781 -13.68 5.08 -57.05
CA THR A 781 -12.78 4.22 -56.25
C THR A 781 -12.16 3.09 -57.10
N PRO A 782 -10.92 2.67 -56.83
CA PRO A 782 -10.36 1.42 -57.36
C PRO A 782 -10.50 0.26 -56.36
N ARG A 783 -11.41 -0.68 -56.70
CA ARG A 783 -11.44 -2.12 -56.37
C ARG A 783 -10.87 -2.64 -55.04
N ALA A 784 -11.77 -3.23 -54.24
CA ALA A 784 -11.44 -4.38 -53.39
C ALA A 784 -11.33 -5.68 -54.21
N SER A 785 -10.72 -6.72 -53.63
CA SER A 785 -10.83 -8.12 -54.05
C SER A 785 -11.65 -8.94 -53.04
N ALA A 786 -12.28 -10.02 -53.51
CA ALA A 786 -13.40 -10.69 -52.82
C ALA A 786 -13.00 -11.59 -51.63
N PRO A 787 -13.91 -11.83 -50.66
CA PRO A 787 -13.66 -12.69 -49.50
C PRO A 787 -13.81 -14.19 -49.84
N VAL A 788 -13.04 -15.03 -49.14
CA VAL A 788 -13.27 -16.48 -49.07
C VAL A 788 -14.08 -16.77 -47.81
N ALA A 789 -15.24 -17.41 -47.97
CA ALA A 789 -16.10 -17.78 -46.85
C ALA A 789 -15.68 -19.13 -46.23
N VAL A 790 -15.51 -19.17 -44.91
CA VAL A 790 -15.56 -20.38 -44.10
C VAL A 790 -16.45 -20.09 -42.89
N ALA A 791 -17.41 -20.97 -42.62
CA ALA A 791 -18.43 -20.76 -41.59
C ALA A 791 -17.94 -21.16 -40.18
N GLY A 792 -18.49 -20.54 -39.14
CA GLY A 792 -18.28 -20.99 -37.76
C GLY A 792 -18.60 -19.95 -36.67
N SER A 793 -19.72 -20.16 -35.96
CA SER A 793 -20.03 -19.63 -34.62
C SER A 793 -19.70 -18.16 -34.32
N THR A 794 -20.66 -17.27 -34.61
CA THR A 794 -20.85 -16.03 -33.84
C THR A 794 -21.29 -16.36 -32.41
N SER A 795 -20.34 -16.74 -31.55
CA SER A 795 -20.52 -16.72 -30.11
C SER A 795 -20.01 -15.38 -29.57
N SER A 796 -20.94 -14.44 -29.35
CA SER A 796 -20.67 -13.28 -28.52
C SER A 796 -20.35 -13.79 -27.12
N ARG A 797 -19.05 -13.76 -26.77
CA ARG A 797 -18.54 -14.36 -25.53
C ARG A 797 -18.93 -13.50 -24.33
N ALA A 798 -20.19 -13.63 -23.91
CA ALA A 798 -20.65 -13.15 -22.61
C ALA A 798 -19.67 -13.63 -21.54
N LEU A 799 -19.34 -12.76 -20.59
CA LEU A 799 -18.57 -13.18 -19.42
C LEU A 799 -19.38 -14.28 -18.71
N PRO A 800 -18.74 -15.34 -18.19
CA PRO A 800 -19.45 -16.37 -17.44
C PRO A 800 -20.23 -15.71 -16.30
N ASP A 801 -21.51 -16.04 -16.20
CA ASP A 801 -22.41 -15.43 -15.23
C ASP A 801 -21.90 -15.79 -13.81
N ARG A 802 -21.34 -14.79 -13.11
CA ARG A 802 -20.75 -14.98 -11.78
C ARG A 802 -21.86 -15.45 -10.84
N SER A 803 -21.84 -16.72 -10.45
CA SER A 803 -22.95 -17.41 -9.80
C SER A 803 -23.47 -16.64 -8.59
N ALA A 804 -24.67 -16.07 -8.77
CA ALA A 804 -25.35 -15.34 -7.71
C ALA A 804 -25.91 -16.34 -6.68
N LEU A 805 -25.75 -16.03 -5.40
CA LEU A 805 -26.37 -16.81 -4.33
C LEU A 805 -27.91 -16.77 -4.46
N PRO A 806 -28.63 -17.85 -4.12
CA PRO A 806 -30.08 -17.88 -4.16
C PRO A 806 -30.66 -16.89 -3.14
N CYS A 807 -31.40 -15.90 -3.64
CA CYS A 807 -31.83 -14.71 -2.91
C CYS A 807 -33.21 -14.24 -3.38
N ASP A 808 -34.17 -14.18 -2.45
CA ASP A 808 -35.49 -13.59 -2.65
C ASP A 808 -35.48 -12.11 -2.25
N ALA A 809 -35.09 -11.27 -3.21
CA ALA A 809 -34.95 -9.82 -3.09
C ALA A 809 -34.04 -9.36 -1.92
N ASP A 810 -34.62 -9.00 -0.77
CA ASP A 810 -33.93 -8.49 0.42
C ASP A 810 -33.62 -9.58 1.47
N PHE A 811 -33.81 -10.87 1.15
CA PHE A 811 -33.55 -12.00 2.05
C PHE A 811 -32.95 -13.20 1.31
N CYS A 812 -31.91 -13.81 1.87
CA CYS A 812 -31.23 -14.97 1.28
C CYS A 812 -30.96 -16.03 2.35
N ARG A 813 -31.19 -17.30 2.03
CA ARG A 813 -30.82 -18.44 2.89
C ARG A 813 -30.02 -19.44 2.05
N PHE A 814 -28.81 -19.74 2.49
CA PHE A 814 -27.93 -20.70 1.83
C PHE A 814 -27.04 -21.42 2.85
N THR A 815 -26.52 -22.59 2.49
CA THR A 815 -25.63 -23.38 3.34
C THR A 815 -24.20 -23.29 2.79
N THR A 816 -23.20 -23.14 3.68
CA THR A 816 -21.79 -23.16 3.28
C THR A 816 -21.33 -24.58 2.91
N ARG A 817 -20.16 -24.70 2.26
CA ARG A 817 -19.57 -26.00 1.90
C ARG A 817 -19.44 -26.99 3.08
N ASP A 818 -19.26 -26.49 4.31
CA ASP A 818 -19.06 -27.31 5.52
C ASP A 818 -20.33 -27.33 6.41
N GLY A 819 -21.50 -26.95 5.88
CA GLY A 819 -22.80 -27.16 6.51
C GLY A 819 -23.38 -26.01 7.38
N LEU A 820 -22.73 -24.85 7.48
CA LEU A 820 -23.30 -23.71 8.23
C LEU A 820 -24.45 -23.07 7.45
N ARG A 821 -25.61 -22.90 8.09
CA ARG A 821 -26.78 -22.22 7.50
C ARG A 821 -26.61 -20.71 7.70
N ILE A 822 -26.42 -19.99 6.60
CA ILE A 822 -26.31 -18.53 6.60
C ILE A 822 -27.65 -17.95 6.18
N VAL A 823 -28.16 -16.98 6.95
CA VAL A 823 -29.28 -16.13 6.54
C VAL A 823 -28.81 -14.69 6.46
N TRP A 824 -29.05 -14.06 5.32
CA TRP A 824 -28.75 -12.65 5.09
C TRP A 824 -30.04 -11.86 4.87
N THR A 825 -30.11 -10.62 5.38
CA THR A 825 -31.18 -9.69 4.99
C THR A 825 -30.76 -8.21 4.98
N SER A 826 -31.40 -7.45 4.09
CA SER A 826 -31.28 -5.99 3.95
C SER A 826 -32.39 -5.22 4.69
N ASP A 827 -33.47 -5.91 5.10
CA ASP A 827 -34.56 -5.35 5.91
C ASP A 827 -34.39 -5.70 7.39
N TYR A 828 -34.44 -4.67 8.24
CA TYR A 828 -34.36 -4.84 9.70
C TYR A 828 -35.60 -5.56 10.26
N LYS A 829 -36.76 -5.53 9.59
CA LYS A 829 -37.98 -6.20 10.06
C LYS A 829 -37.82 -7.72 10.07
N ARG A 830 -37.06 -8.28 9.12
CA ARG A 830 -36.79 -9.73 9.00
C ARG A 830 -35.63 -10.21 9.89
N THR A 831 -35.13 -9.38 10.81
CA THR A 831 -34.06 -9.76 11.77
C THR A 831 -34.43 -11.00 12.59
N GLY A 832 -35.68 -11.13 13.05
CA GLY A 832 -36.13 -12.32 13.80
C GLY A 832 -36.05 -13.59 12.98
N GLU A 833 -36.66 -13.58 11.80
CA GLU A 833 -36.62 -14.67 10.82
C GLU A 833 -35.18 -15.05 10.38
N ALA A 834 -34.28 -14.07 10.33
CA ALA A 834 -32.86 -14.30 10.08
C ALA A 834 -32.14 -14.96 11.26
N CYS A 835 -32.42 -14.50 12.49
CA CYS A 835 -31.92 -15.09 13.74
C CYS A 835 -32.40 -16.54 13.93
N ASP A 836 -33.67 -16.83 13.67
CA ASP A 836 -34.27 -18.12 13.96
C ASP A 836 -34.05 -19.13 12.81
N GLY A 837 -33.76 -18.63 11.61
CA GLY A 837 -33.63 -19.42 10.37
C GLY A 837 -32.25 -19.94 10.01
N GLY A 838 -31.21 -19.73 10.83
CA GLY A 838 -29.83 -20.12 10.52
C GLY A 838 -28.88 -20.09 11.71
N ASP A 839 -27.63 -20.50 11.47
CA ASP A 839 -26.55 -20.54 12.47
C ASP A 839 -25.80 -19.20 12.53
N VAL A 840 -25.80 -18.45 11.43
CA VAL A 840 -25.29 -17.07 11.32
C VAL A 840 -26.34 -16.18 10.63
N ALA A 841 -26.70 -15.09 11.29
CA ALA A 841 -27.65 -14.09 10.80
C ALA A 841 -26.89 -12.80 10.43
N ILE A 842 -26.93 -12.38 9.17
CA ILE A 842 -26.21 -11.21 8.66
C ILE A 842 -27.22 -10.14 8.22
N VAL A 843 -27.31 -9.06 9.00
CA VAL A 843 -28.24 -7.95 8.75
C VAL A 843 -27.48 -6.75 8.19
N ALA A 844 -27.74 -6.39 6.94
CA ALA A 844 -27.09 -5.27 6.22
C ALA A 844 -27.60 -3.87 6.66
N ARG A 845 -27.94 -3.73 7.95
CA ARG A 845 -28.40 -2.51 8.62
C ARG A 845 -27.74 -2.37 10.00
N ALA A 846 -27.73 -1.14 10.53
CA ALA A 846 -27.37 -0.90 11.92
C ALA A 846 -28.63 -1.04 12.78
N ILE A 847 -28.67 -2.07 13.62
CA ILE A 847 -29.78 -2.37 14.54
C ILE A 847 -29.27 -2.36 16.00
N ARG A 848 -30.18 -2.30 16.97
CA ARG A 848 -29.87 -2.36 18.41
C ARG A 848 -29.78 -3.79 18.97
N LEU A 849 -30.16 -4.81 18.22
CA LEU A 849 -30.02 -6.21 18.65
C LEU A 849 -28.55 -6.64 18.48
N GLU A 850 -27.96 -7.14 19.56
CA GLU A 850 -26.55 -7.56 19.59
C GLU A 850 -26.38 -9.08 19.59
N HIS A 851 -27.40 -9.83 20.02
CA HIS A 851 -27.42 -11.30 20.06
C HIS A 851 -28.79 -11.84 19.63
N CYS A 852 -28.83 -12.95 18.89
CA CYS A 852 -30.08 -13.65 18.56
C CYS A 852 -30.57 -14.51 19.74
N ARG A 853 -31.89 -14.57 19.96
CA ARG A 853 -32.48 -15.41 21.03
C ARG A 853 -32.32 -16.90 20.78
N SER A 854 -32.25 -17.29 19.51
CA SER A 854 -31.93 -18.64 19.01
C SER A 854 -30.50 -19.12 19.34
N GLY A 855 -29.63 -18.24 19.83
CA GLY A 855 -28.19 -18.50 19.96
C GLY A 855 -27.41 -18.34 18.65
N ALA A 856 -28.06 -17.99 17.54
CA ALA A 856 -27.40 -17.73 16.26
C ALA A 856 -26.44 -16.53 16.34
N LEU A 857 -25.36 -16.59 15.57
CA LEU A 857 -24.34 -15.55 15.52
C LEU A 857 -24.85 -14.33 14.72
N LEU A 858 -25.02 -13.18 15.36
CA LEU A 858 -25.55 -11.97 14.75
C LEU A 858 -24.45 -11.02 14.25
N VAL A 859 -24.44 -10.75 12.95
CA VAL A 859 -23.55 -9.77 12.29
C VAL A 859 -24.40 -8.62 11.76
N THR A 860 -24.08 -7.39 12.17
CA THR A 860 -24.81 -6.17 11.78
C THR A 860 -23.86 -5.11 11.25
N LEU A 861 -24.34 -3.98 10.70
CA LEU A 861 -23.47 -2.83 10.42
C LEU A 861 -22.85 -2.21 11.68
N ARG A 862 -23.43 -2.39 12.87
CA ARG A 862 -22.79 -1.99 14.14
C ARG A 862 -21.57 -2.89 14.41
N THR A 863 -21.69 -4.20 14.16
CA THR A 863 -20.60 -5.17 14.23
C THR A 863 -19.51 -4.86 13.20
N LEU A 864 -19.87 -4.83 11.90
CA LEU A 864 -18.94 -4.65 10.77
C LEU A 864 -18.21 -3.31 10.78
N ARG A 865 -18.81 -2.26 11.34
CA ARG A 865 -18.12 -0.99 11.59
C ARG A 865 -16.89 -1.19 12.47
N ALA A 866 -17.08 -1.85 13.62
CA ALA A 866 -16.04 -2.02 14.63
C ALA A 866 -15.02 -3.11 14.24
N THR A 867 -15.48 -4.24 13.67
CA THR A 867 -14.61 -5.36 13.28
C THR A 867 -13.95 -5.19 11.92
N GLY A 868 -14.38 -4.22 11.12
CA GLY A 868 -14.16 -4.21 9.68
C GLY A 868 -14.81 -5.41 9.01
N SER A 869 -14.26 -5.79 7.86
CA SER A 869 -14.62 -7.00 7.12
C SER A 869 -14.35 -8.26 7.95
N LEU A 870 -15.20 -9.28 7.77
CA LEU A 870 -15.15 -10.55 8.50
C LEU A 870 -14.88 -11.71 7.55
N ALA A 871 -14.12 -12.71 8.03
CA ALA A 871 -14.06 -14.04 7.43
C ALA A 871 -14.68 -15.07 8.39
N LEU A 872 -15.48 -15.97 7.85
CA LEU A 872 -16.19 -17.02 8.58
C LEU A 872 -15.52 -18.38 8.35
N TYR A 873 -15.23 -19.04 9.45
CA TYR A 873 -14.76 -20.42 9.50
C TYR A 873 -15.73 -21.27 10.34
N ARG A 874 -15.69 -22.59 10.21
CA ARG A 874 -16.36 -23.51 11.13
C ARG A 874 -15.29 -24.18 11.99
N ASP A 875 -15.53 -24.21 13.29
CA ASP A 875 -14.71 -24.97 14.22
C ASP A 875 -14.83 -26.47 13.89
N PRO A 876 -13.74 -27.19 13.59
CA PRO A 876 -13.78 -28.63 13.34
C PRO A 876 -14.12 -29.45 14.59
N ALA A 877 -13.94 -28.90 15.81
CA ALA A 877 -14.22 -29.59 17.07
C ALA A 877 -15.65 -29.36 17.56
N THR A 878 -16.12 -28.10 17.66
CA THR A 878 -17.50 -27.80 18.12
C THR A 878 -18.53 -27.64 17.01
N GLY A 879 -18.11 -27.59 15.75
CA GLY A 879 -18.99 -27.36 14.60
C GLY A 879 -19.58 -25.96 14.49
N ARG A 880 -19.20 -25.03 15.38
CA ARG A 880 -19.73 -23.65 15.49
C ARG A 880 -19.05 -22.66 14.54
N PRO A 881 -19.69 -21.53 14.20
CA PRO A 881 -19.07 -20.45 13.45
C PRO A 881 -17.98 -19.71 14.26
N ILE A 882 -16.80 -19.53 13.65
CA ILE A 882 -15.70 -18.68 14.14
C ILE A 882 -15.59 -17.45 13.23
N LEU A 883 -15.53 -16.25 13.82
CA LEU A 883 -15.27 -14.99 13.11
C LEU A 883 -13.83 -14.54 13.24
N GLN A 884 -13.11 -14.47 12.13
CA GLN A 884 -11.88 -13.70 12.03
C GLN A 884 -12.23 -12.25 11.61
N ARG A 885 -11.67 -11.27 12.30
CA ARG A 885 -11.91 -9.83 12.11
C ARG A 885 -10.77 -9.20 11.32
N SER A 886 -11.04 -8.19 10.48
CA SER A 886 -9.97 -7.44 9.81
C SER A 886 -9.40 -6.30 10.65
N ILE A 887 -10.15 -5.83 11.66
CA ILE A 887 -9.72 -4.80 12.62
C ILE A 887 -9.64 -5.39 14.04
N ALA A 888 -8.58 -5.03 14.77
CA ALA A 888 -8.35 -5.42 16.16
C ALA A 888 -9.33 -4.74 17.15
N ALA A 889 -9.45 -5.28 18.36
CA ALA A 889 -10.38 -4.78 19.38
C ALA A 889 -10.00 -3.38 19.94
N ASP A 890 -8.70 -3.09 20.07
CA ASP A 890 -8.17 -1.73 20.23
C ASP A 890 -7.61 -1.27 18.87
N PRO A 891 -8.41 -0.64 18.01
CA PRO A 891 -7.96 -0.26 16.67
C PRO A 891 -6.82 0.78 16.72
N PRO A 892 -5.86 0.69 15.80
CA PRO A 892 -4.81 1.70 15.64
C PRO A 892 -5.40 3.07 15.27
N PRO A 893 -4.64 4.18 15.42
CA PRO A 893 -5.16 5.55 15.32
C PRO A 893 -6.06 5.82 14.10
N TRP A 894 -5.66 5.35 12.91
CA TRP A 894 -6.41 5.52 11.67
C TRP A 894 -7.79 4.81 11.67
N ASN A 895 -7.96 3.75 12.47
CA ASN A 895 -9.23 3.03 12.62
C ASN A 895 -10.02 3.40 13.89
N ARG A 896 -9.49 4.22 14.82
CA ARG A 896 -10.21 4.64 16.04
C ARG A 896 -11.54 5.34 15.75
N HIS A 897 -11.68 5.96 14.58
CA HIS A 897 -12.95 6.55 14.10
C HIS A 897 -14.12 5.55 14.07
N ARG A 898 -13.84 4.23 13.96
CA ARG A 898 -14.84 3.15 13.97
C ARG A 898 -15.51 2.97 15.33
N LEU A 899 -14.80 3.22 16.43
CA LEU A 899 -15.35 3.12 17.79
C LEU A 899 -16.23 4.31 18.19
N ALA A 900 -16.20 5.42 17.45
CA ALA A 900 -17.06 6.56 17.74
C ALA A 900 -18.55 6.13 17.67
N PRO A 901 -19.40 6.59 18.61
CA PRO A 901 -20.78 6.13 18.72
C PRO A 901 -21.57 6.38 17.43
N TRP A 902 -22.40 5.42 17.04
CA TRP A 902 -23.24 5.54 15.86
C TRP A 902 -24.32 6.61 16.11
N PRO A 903 -24.51 7.61 15.23
CA PRO A 903 -25.55 8.61 15.41
C PRO A 903 -26.93 7.94 15.39
N GLU A 904 -27.62 7.92 16.53
CA GLU A 904 -28.96 7.32 16.63
C GLU A 904 -30.01 8.28 16.05
N TYR A 905 -30.04 8.42 14.72
CA TYR A 905 -31.03 9.20 13.96
C TYR A 905 -32.50 8.82 14.25
N TRP A 906 -32.72 7.71 14.96
CA TRP A 906 -34.01 7.21 15.44
C TRP A 906 -34.50 7.92 16.70
N ARG A 907 -33.60 8.58 17.46
CA ARG A 907 -34.00 9.67 18.34
C ARG A 907 -34.48 10.80 17.42
N LYS A 908 -35.81 10.94 17.27
CA LYS A 908 -36.36 12.30 17.34
C LYS A 908 -35.78 12.91 18.62
N PRO A 909 -35.32 14.17 18.62
CA PRO A 909 -35.16 14.87 19.89
C PRO A 909 -36.50 14.77 20.64
N ALA A 910 -36.46 14.49 21.94
CA ALA A 910 -37.65 14.72 22.76
C ALA A 910 -37.99 16.22 22.62
N ALA A 911 -39.27 16.55 22.49
CA ALA A 911 -39.67 17.96 22.35
C ALA A 911 -39.29 18.80 23.58
N ASP A 912 -39.02 18.11 24.69
CA ASP A 912 -38.79 18.65 26.02
C ASP A 912 -37.28 18.74 26.39
N GLU A 913 -36.36 18.37 25.48
CA GLU A 913 -34.89 18.39 25.71
C GLU A 913 -34.18 19.51 24.90
N GLN A 914 -34.82 20.68 24.78
CA GLN A 914 -34.20 21.90 24.23
C GLN A 914 -33.97 23.02 25.27
N ASP A 915 -34.52 22.93 26.48
CA ASP A 915 -34.37 23.92 27.56
C ASP A 915 -33.11 23.74 28.44
N SER A 916 -32.24 22.78 28.12
CA SER A 916 -31.05 22.43 28.93
C SER A 916 -29.71 22.56 28.20
N ALA A 917 -29.65 23.39 27.16
CA ALA A 917 -28.37 23.92 26.67
C ALA A 917 -27.90 25.09 27.57
N PRO A 918 -26.65 25.11 28.06
CA PRO A 918 -26.17 26.21 28.90
C PRO A 918 -26.14 27.51 28.09
N ILE A 919 -26.88 28.52 28.55
CA ILE A 919 -27.01 29.81 27.86
C ILE A 919 -25.65 30.52 27.86
N LEU A 920 -25.04 30.60 26.67
CA LEU A 920 -23.95 31.53 26.41
C LEU A 920 -24.49 32.95 26.54
N GLN A 921 -24.23 33.59 27.68
CA GLN A 921 -24.63 34.97 27.95
C GLN A 921 -24.03 35.90 26.88
N ARG A 922 -24.89 36.71 26.25
CA ARG A 922 -24.45 37.74 25.30
C ARG A 922 -23.72 38.85 26.06
N PRO A 923 -22.59 39.37 25.55
CA PRO A 923 -21.91 40.51 26.16
C PRO A 923 -22.71 41.80 25.95
N GLY A 924 -22.93 42.60 27.00
CA GLY A 924 -23.43 43.97 26.81
C GLY A 924 -24.31 44.59 27.90
N SER A 925 -23.82 44.77 29.13
CA SER A 925 -24.23 45.88 29.99
C SER A 925 -23.09 46.25 30.97
N ARG A 926 -23.06 47.50 31.44
CA ARG A 926 -21.97 48.04 32.28
C ARG A 926 -22.21 47.77 33.77
N ALA A 927 -21.14 47.41 34.47
CA ALA A 927 -20.95 47.59 35.91
C ALA A 927 -19.46 47.90 36.18
N GLU A 928 -19.15 48.57 37.28
CA GLU A 928 -17.81 49.10 37.57
C GLU A 928 -16.83 48.07 38.18
N PRO A 929 -15.51 48.27 38.02
CA PRO A 929 -14.51 47.38 38.59
C PRO A 929 -14.22 47.68 40.08
N PRO A 930 -14.19 46.67 40.97
CA PRO A 930 -13.68 46.85 42.34
C PRO A 930 -12.14 46.97 42.36
N ALA A 931 -11.62 47.71 43.34
CA ALA A 931 -10.19 48.01 43.47
C ALA A 931 -9.35 46.82 43.99
N PRO A 932 -8.04 46.74 43.67
CA PRO A 932 -7.16 45.66 44.11
C PRO A 932 -6.69 45.81 45.56
N SER A 933 -6.92 44.79 46.38
CA SER A 933 -6.41 44.70 47.75
C SER A 933 -5.02 44.05 47.81
N MET A 934 -4.04 44.75 48.41
CA MET A 934 -2.68 44.26 48.63
C MET A 934 -2.56 43.36 49.88
N VAL A 935 -1.79 42.26 49.79
CA VAL A 935 -1.02 41.63 50.89
C VAL A 935 0.26 41.01 50.25
N PRO A 936 1.45 41.06 50.88
CA PRO A 936 2.73 40.94 50.16
C PRO A 936 3.48 39.61 50.33
N PRO A 937 4.52 39.35 49.49
CA PRO A 937 5.51 38.31 49.74
C PRO A 937 6.70 38.81 50.58
N THR A 938 7.11 38.04 51.59
CA THR A 938 8.47 38.06 52.16
C THR A 938 9.40 37.28 51.21
N GLY A 939 10.56 37.77 50.75
CA GLY A 939 11.76 38.06 51.56
C GLY A 939 12.41 36.74 52.01
N SER A 940 13.64 36.34 51.64
CA SER A 940 14.76 36.97 50.90
C SER A 940 15.61 35.84 50.21
N ALA A 941 16.72 36.00 49.48
CA ALA A 941 17.71 37.09 49.39
C ALA A 941 18.45 37.11 48.01
N ALA A 942 19.56 37.87 47.95
CA ALA A 942 20.59 38.06 46.90
C ALA A 942 20.85 36.87 45.94
N GLU A 943 21.30 37.07 44.69
CA GLU A 943 22.41 37.95 44.25
C GLU A 943 22.13 38.74 42.95
N ALA A 944 23.01 39.70 42.59
CA ALA A 944 22.69 40.74 41.59
C ALA A 944 23.87 41.22 40.71
N LEU A 945 23.50 41.93 39.62
CA LEU A 945 24.31 42.80 38.72
C LEU A 945 24.90 42.13 37.45
N PRO A 946 25.19 42.90 36.35
CA PRO A 946 24.17 43.59 35.54
C PRO A 946 24.42 43.66 34.01
N GLY A 947 23.35 43.97 33.24
CA GLY A 947 23.43 44.62 31.92
C GLY A 947 23.73 43.71 30.70
N GLN A 948 23.43 44.10 29.45
CA GLN A 948 22.74 45.30 28.94
C GLN A 948 21.72 44.89 27.85
N ALA A 949 20.86 45.82 27.45
CA ALA A 949 19.89 45.70 26.35
C ALA A 949 20.16 46.79 25.28
N PRO A 950 19.50 46.82 24.11
CA PRO A 950 18.91 45.72 23.31
C PRO A 950 19.37 45.74 21.83
N GLN A 951 19.13 44.64 21.10
CA GLN A 951 18.79 44.61 19.66
C GLN A 951 17.73 43.54 19.42
#